data_AF-A0A2E4J1L8-F1
#
_entry.id   AF-A0A2E4J1L8-F1
#
_cell.length_a   1.000
_cell.length_b   1.000
_cell.length_c   1.000
_cell.angle_alpha   90.00
_cell.angle_beta   90.00
_cell.angle_gamma   90.00
#
_symmetry.space_group_name_H-M   'P 1'
#
loop_
_entity.id
_entity.type
_entity.pdbx_description
1 polymer ?
#
loop_
_entity_poly.entity_id
_entity_poly.type
_entity_poly.pdbx_seq_one_letter_code
_entity_poly.pdbx_strand_id
1 'polypeptide(L)'
;MRHNCALNVREPSRPMSFQERSELPVNRFPSVRKINPFLCRLLVWLLFVTTAGSLSAYDTLKDSSGIYVVVLSPGAVPMKIKTPTPSSPLLDGSTSYATPLLAAMKLWNDQMGVVNFQGQVEATEGYVSGNGINEIAMDSKADGEDFGENTLAITLSYRVSNVRTESDVVFNTAHTWDSYRGGLRNDREDIQRVAVHELGHILGLDHPNQATPAQAVTAVMNSTVSNIQIPVTDDINGARSLYGAPGFVPANDNFANAATLTISGSSAQAVGASIAGTAEVGEPDHDSETPTHSVWWKWTATSADPVTLTTFGSNFDTVLAVYAGSTLNDITSVVSNDDEERSVIRTSKLTFAPTIGTTYYIAVDGWDGSYGQLTLNLILGTANSSAPTITTQPTSLGVTLGNDVTYRVVASGSPSGYQWFRNGSPISGKTTDTLELNDVSADDAGGYYVVVTNASGSTKSNTATLSILPDSLANQSVTQGYEVSFSAPTLSGSYQWQISLNGGTTWNDVPINSAYSGATSQILTVSNVGISFNGAQFRYVITSDGGTATGSAITLSVNSALIPFPVSLTVDGSGNLYVTDSSVHTVHKITTTNRVSTLAGSSGAAGASNGTSENARFNQPSGITTTAAGLLTVVDMANTLIRRVTSTGVVTTLAGSANLRGNEDGAGTAATFGMPIGIAQDSSGTFTIADATNHTLRKMTAANAVTTLAGEAGTTGSTDGSGSSARFNYPAGVATHPVGGIYISDATNNLIRKVTPAGAVTTLAGVVAVSGWQDGTGRGALFNQPGGLATDSAGNIYVADTGNSVVRKITPAGVVTTLAGLSTVGGLKDGTGSEAWFNQPRDLAVDTAGNVYVADTGNAAIRKITPAGVVTTMNLSLAASGSTGGTSSGGSSGGGTTTTTVATGIGGGGGGGGAPSLWFLGLLSALLGLRVIRIRR
;
A
#
# COMPACT_ATOMS: atom_id res chain seq x y z
N MET A 1 -29.90 -9.85 8.49
CA MET A 1 -30.95 -10.00 9.53
C MET A 1 -32.31 -9.68 8.89
N ARG A 2 -33.44 -10.08 9.50
CA ARG A 2 -34.81 -9.65 9.12
C ARG A 2 -35.51 -9.04 10.34
N HIS A 3 -36.34 -8.01 10.10
CA HIS A 3 -37.41 -7.50 11.00
C HIS A 3 -36.94 -6.87 12.34
N ASN A 4 -37.60 -5.86 12.93
CA ASN A 4 -38.81 -5.10 12.54
C ASN A 4 -38.92 -3.76 13.30
N CYS A 5 -39.98 -2.99 13.00
CA CYS A 5 -40.55 -1.86 13.78
C CYS A 5 -39.83 -0.48 13.70
N ALA A 6 -40.54 0.67 13.74
CA ALA A 6 -41.99 0.92 13.57
C ALA A 6 -42.34 2.44 13.45
N LEU A 7 -43.20 2.81 12.47
CA LEU A 7 -44.00 4.05 12.35
C LEU A 7 -43.21 5.39 12.31
N ASN A 8 -43.67 6.53 11.76
CA ASN A 8 -44.98 7.02 11.28
C ASN A 8 -44.70 8.06 10.12
N VAL A 9 -45.58 8.84 9.48
CA VAL A 9 -47.02 9.16 9.62
C VAL A 9 -47.79 9.00 8.27
N ARG A 10 -48.06 10.08 7.50
CA ARG A 10 -48.99 10.11 6.34
C ARG A 10 -48.74 11.29 5.38
N GLU A 11 -49.18 11.11 4.13
CA GLU A 11 -49.43 12.16 3.11
C GLU A 11 -50.67 13.05 3.44
N PRO A 12 -51.08 13.98 2.54
CA PRO A 12 -52.10 13.56 1.55
C PRO A 12 -52.00 14.14 0.10
N SER A 13 -52.25 13.24 -0.87
CA SER A 13 -53.24 13.37 -1.97
C SER A 13 -52.99 14.11 -3.29
N ARG A 14 -52.72 13.29 -4.33
CA ARG A 14 -53.53 13.05 -5.55
C ARG A 14 -53.35 13.89 -6.87
N PRO A 15 -53.73 13.31 -8.05
CA PRO A 15 -53.20 13.70 -9.39
C PRO A 15 -54.29 13.91 -10.48
N MET A 16 -53.88 14.05 -11.77
CA MET A 16 -54.53 13.68 -13.08
C MET A 16 -54.13 14.68 -14.21
N SER A 17 -54.20 14.40 -15.54
CA SER A 17 -54.19 13.16 -16.38
C SER A 17 -54.14 13.53 -17.91
N PHE A 18 -54.46 12.58 -18.82
CA PHE A 18 -54.49 12.61 -20.32
C PHE A 18 -53.11 12.55 -21.03
N GLN A 19 -52.82 11.71 -22.05
CA GLN A 19 -53.53 11.16 -23.26
C GLN A 19 -53.49 12.11 -24.49
N GLU A 20 -53.33 11.67 -25.75
CA GLU A 20 -53.32 10.30 -26.34
C GLU A 20 -52.63 10.25 -27.75
N ARG A 21 -52.18 9.04 -28.21
CA ARG A 21 -52.09 8.50 -29.61
C ARG A 21 -51.44 9.36 -30.76
N SER A 22 -50.94 8.86 -31.90
CA SER A 22 -50.63 7.51 -32.47
C SER A 22 -49.85 7.69 -33.81
N GLU A 23 -49.24 6.73 -34.52
CA GLU A 23 -48.57 5.43 -34.25
C GLU A 23 -47.79 4.95 -35.52
N LEU A 24 -46.58 4.36 -35.35
CA LEU A 24 -46.03 3.20 -36.13
C LEU A 24 -45.59 3.35 -37.63
N PRO A 25 -44.74 2.45 -38.22
CA PRO A 25 -44.02 1.28 -37.65
C PRO A 25 -42.52 1.01 -38.06
N VAL A 26 -41.88 0.05 -37.35
CA VAL A 26 -40.82 -0.93 -37.79
C VAL A 26 -39.30 -0.56 -37.82
N ASN A 27 -38.58 -1.12 -36.83
CA ASN A 27 -37.29 -1.89 -36.86
C ASN A 27 -35.96 -1.40 -36.21
N ARG A 28 -35.29 -2.40 -35.57
CA ARG A 28 -33.89 -2.52 -35.05
C ARG A 28 -33.47 -1.90 -33.70
N PHE A 29 -33.59 -2.72 -32.63
CA PHE A 29 -32.63 -2.97 -31.53
C PHE A 29 -32.12 -1.79 -30.64
N PRO A 30 -31.48 -2.02 -29.46
CA PRO A 30 -31.86 -1.27 -28.25
C PRO A 30 -30.81 -0.34 -27.61
N SER A 31 -31.32 0.48 -26.70
CA SER A 31 -30.64 1.06 -25.51
C SER A 31 -29.37 1.89 -25.72
N VAL A 32 -29.55 3.22 -25.81
CA VAL A 32 -28.51 4.22 -25.52
C VAL A 32 -28.95 5.03 -24.28
N ARG A 33 -27.99 5.37 -23.40
CA ARG A 33 -28.23 6.18 -22.18
C ARG A 33 -28.00 7.67 -22.44
N LYS A 34 -28.86 8.51 -21.84
CA LYS A 34 -28.66 9.94 -21.49
C LYS A 34 -28.11 10.89 -22.57
N ILE A 35 -28.94 11.87 -22.99
CA ILE A 35 -28.50 13.07 -23.73
C ILE A 35 -28.08 14.19 -22.75
N ASN A 36 -27.19 15.06 -23.21
CA ASN A 36 -26.44 16.08 -22.47
C ASN A 36 -27.14 17.46 -22.48
N PRO A 37 -27.32 18.16 -21.34
CA PRO A 37 -27.91 19.50 -21.29
C PRO A 37 -26.92 20.61 -21.71
N PHE A 38 -26.60 20.69 -23.01
CA PHE A 38 -25.66 21.70 -23.56
C PHE A 38 -26.19 22.49 -24.78
N LEU A 39 -27.52 22.53 -24.96
CA LEU A 39 -28.15 22.95 -26.22
C LEU A 39 -29.30 23.98 -26.02
N CYS A 40 -29.05 25.01 -25.21
CA CYS A 40 -30.03 26.08 -24.89
C CYS A 40 -29.44 27.51 -24.82
N ARG A 41 -28.24 27.78 -25.36
CA ARG A 41 -27.63 29.12 -25.40
C ARG A 41 -26.91 29.42 -26.74
N LEU A 42 -27.55 29.13 -27.87
CA LEU A 42 -27.01 29.41 -29.21
C LEU A 42 -28.12 29.81 -30.20
N LEU A 43 -28.79 30.95 -29.98
CA LEU A 43 -29.75 31.51 -30.97
C LEU A 43 -30.14 33.00 -30.76
N VAL A 44 -29.32 33.80 -30.08
CA VAL A 44 -29.60 35.24 -29.89
C VAL A 44 -28.33 36.07 -30.17
N TRP A 45 -28.54 37.15 -30.93
CA TRP A 45 -27.60 38.23 -31.27
C TRP A 45 -26.41 37.93 -32.18
N LEU A 46 -26.56 38.41 -33.42
CA LEU A 46 -25.52 38.63 -34.43
C LEU A 46 -25.94 39.86 -35.22
N LEU A 47 -25.50 41.06 -34.83
CA LEU A 47 -25.60 42.31 -35.63
C LEU A 47 -24.86 43.49 -34.97
N PHE A 48 -24.47 44.43 -35.83
CA PHE A 48 -23.85 45.75 -35.59
C PHE A 48 -22.37 45.84 -35.14
N VAL A 49 -21.71 46.79 -35.79
CA VAL A 49 -20.31 47.23 -35.72
C VAL A 49 -20.35 48.75 -35.92
N THR A 50 -19.57 49.56 -35.20
CA THR A 50 -18.79 50.71 -35.75
C THR A 50 -17.99 51.50 -34.69
N THR A 51 -16.78 51.88 -35.12
CA THR A 51 -16.00 53.10 -34.76
C THR A 51 -15.52 53.39 -33.32
N ALA A 52 -14.19 53.39 -33.21
CA ALA A 52 -13.32 54.40 -32.58
C ALA A 52 -13.14 54.44 -31.05
N GLY A 53 -11.87 54.51 -30.65
CA GLY A 53 -11.38 54.63 -29.27
C GLY A 53 -10.23 53.67 -29.00
N SER A 54 -8.99 54.17 -29.05
CA SER A 54 -7.79 53.39 -28.76
C SER A 54 -7.49 53.35 -27.25
N LEU A 55 -7.03 52.19 -26.77
CA LEU A 55 -6.17 51.98 -25.59
C LEU A 55 -5.96 50.46 -25.42
N SER A 56 -4.83 49.95 -25.92
CA SER A 56 -4.35 48.60 -25.58
C SER A 56 -3.54 48.71 -24.29
N ALA A 57 -3.80 47.84 -23.31
CA ALA A 57 -3.07 47.87 -22.05
C ALA A 57 -3.07 46.51 -21.31
N TYR A 58 -1.86 46.09 -20.96
CA TYR A 58 -1.46 45.06 -20.00
C TYR A 58 -1.56 43.60 -20.42
N ASP A 59 -0.45 42.88 -20.21
CA ASP A 59 -0.31 41.45 -20.49
C ASP A 59 0.25 40.68 -19.29
N THR A 60 -0.19 39.43 -19.17
CA THR A 60 0.33 38.48 -18.18
C THR A 60 1.32 37.52 -18.82
N LEU A 61 2.59 37.61 -18.43
CA LEU A 61 3.54 36.52 -18.66
C LEU A 61 3.35 35.44 -17.58
N LYS A 62 3.59 34.18 -17.94
CA LYS A 62 3.54 33.04 -17.02
C LYS A 62 4.89 32.35 -16.98
N ASP A 63 5.52 32.30 -15.81
CA ASP A 63 6.83 31.68 -15.64
C ASP A 63 6.74 30.14 -15.65
N SER A 64 7.89 29.46 -15.65
CA SER A 64 7.96 28.00 -15.62
C SER A 64 7.53 27.38 -14.26
N SER A 65 7.44 28.18 -13.20
CA SER A 65 6.83 27.83 -11.91
C SER A 65 5.29 27.94 -11.93
N GLY A 66 4.73 28.60 -12.94
CA GLY A 66 3.29 28.81 -13.12
C GLY A 66 2.73 30.08 -12.48
N ILE A 67 3.59 31.03 -12.11
CA ILE A 67 3.23 32.32 -11.50
C ILE A 67 3.00 33.37 -12.60
N TYR A 68 2.05 34.27 -12.36
CA TYR A 68 1.66 35.32 -13.30
C TYR A 68 2.41 36.62 -12.99
N VAL A 69 3.22 37.08 -13.93
CA VAL A 69 3.84 38.41 -13.88
C VAL A 69 3.04 39.33 -14.79
N VAL A 70 2.37 40.33 -14.20
CA VAL A 70 1.71 41.41 -14.95
C VAL A 70 2.77 42.42 -15.35
N VAL A 71 2.96 42.65 -16.65
CA VAL A 71 3.87 43.67 -17.15
C VAL A 71 3.07 44.92 -17.50
N LEU A 72 3.46 46.06 -16.94
CA LEU A 72 2.80 47.33 -17.25
C LEU A 72 3.16 47.80 -18.68
N SER A 73 2.15 47.97 -19.53
CA SER A 73 2.29 48.58 -20.86
C SER A 73 2.80 50.01 -20.74
N PRO A 74 3.57 50.50 -21.73
CA PRO A 74 4.06 51.87 -21.74
C PRO A 74 2.95 52.93 -21.67
N GLY A 75 3.27 54.06 -21.06
CA GLY A 75 2.41 55.23 -20.96
C GLY A 75 2.13 55.68 -19.53
N ALA A 76 0.99 56.34 -19.36
CA ALA A 76 0.51 56.86 -18.09
C ALA A 76 -0.33 55.80 -17.35
N VAL A 77 0.01 55.52 -16.10
CA VAL A 77 -0.76 54.67 -15.19
C VAL A 77 -1.59 55.56 -14.27
N PRO A 78 -2.88 55.83 -14.56
CA PRO A 78 -3.71 56.68 -13.73
C PRO A 78 -4.03 55.99 -12.40
N MET A 79 -3.79 56.68 -11.30
CA MET A 79 -4.03 56.17 -9.95
C MET A 79 -4.92 57.13 -9.18
N LYS A 80 -6.17 56.74 -8.93
CA LYS A 80 -7.10 57.52 -8.10
C LYS A 80 -6.76 57.32 -6.63
N ILE A 81 -6.60 58.43 -5.90
CA ILE A 81 -6.11 58.48 -4.51
C ILE A 81 -7.21 59.03 -3.62
N LYS A 82 -7.85 58.17 -2.83
CA LYS A 82 -8.72 58.55 -1.70
C LYS A 82 -7.95 58.26 -0.41
N THR A 83 -7.83 59.27 0.47
CA THR A 83 -7.12 59.14 1.76
C THR A 83 -7.86 59.85 2.89
N PRO A 84 -7.81 59.33 4.13
CA PRO A 84 -8.31 60.04 5.32
C PRO A 84 -7.43 61.23 5.70
N THR A 85 -7.86 62.02 6.70
CA THR A 85 -7.02 63.05 7.33
C THR A 85 -6.12 62.40 8.40
N PRO A 86 -4.79 62.66 8.42
CA PRO A 86 -3.91 62.13 9.44
C PRO A 86 -4.29 62.50 10.88
N SER A 87 -4.07 61.57 11.81
CA SER A 87 -4.31 61.80 13.25
C SER A 87 -3.29 62.75 13.90
N SER A 88 -2.11 62.88 13.28
CA SER A 88 -1.02 63.76 13.69
C SER A 88 -0.19 64.18 12.46
N PRO A 89 0.67 65.22 12.53
CA PRO A 89 1.55 65.59 11.43
C PRO A 89 2.55 64.49 11.10
N LEU A 90 2.66 64.15 9.81
CA LEU A 90 3.50 63.07 9.31
C LEU A 90 5.01 63.36 9.50
N LEU A 91 5.87 62.36 9.30
CA LEU A 91 7.32 62.50 9.50
C LEU A 91 7.98 63.52 8.55
N ASP A 92 7.45 63.67 7.33
CA ASP A 92 7.84 64.69 6.34
C ASP A 92 7.27 66.09 6.65
N GLY A 93 6.37 66.20 7.63
CA GLY A 93 5.62 67.41 7.96
C GLY A 93 4.32 67.60 7.19
N SER A 94 3.93 66.67 6.32
CA SER A 94 2.66 66.73 5.58
C SER A 94 1.45 66.58 6.50
N THR A 95 0.34 67.23 6.12
CA THR A 95 -0.97 67.14 6.79
C THR A 95 -1.98 66.31 5.99
N SER A 96 -1.50 65.49 5.05
CA SER A 96 -2.29 64.58 4.21
C SER A 96 -1.44 63.40 3.78
N TYR A 97 -2.02 62.20 3.73
CA TYR A 97 -1.35 61.00 3.23
C TYR A 97 -1.09 61.02 1.71
N ALA A 98 -1.89 61.78 0.95
CA ALA A 98 -1.73 61.88 -0.50
C ALA A 98 -0.42 62.56 -0.93
N THR A 99 0.11 63.50 -0.12
CA THR A 99 1.35 64.25 -0.43
C THR A 99 2.60 63.34 -0.48
N PRO A 100 2.94 62.55 0.56
CA PRO A 100 4.07 61.62 0.49
C PRO A 100 3.86 60.48 -0.51
N LEU A 101 2.62 60.07 -0.79
CA LEU A 101 2.30 59.08 -1.82
C LEU A 101 2.61 59.59 -3.24
N LEU A 102 2.20 60.82 -3.57
CA LEU A 102 2.54 61.47 -4.85
C LEU A 102 4.07 61.68 -4.99
N ALA A 103 4.77 61.97 -3.88
CA ALA A 103 6.22 62.04 -3.87
C ALA A 103 6.88 60.67 -4.14
N ALA A 104 6.33 59.58 -3.59
CA ALA A 104 6.78 58.21 -3.86
C ALA A 104 6.56 57.79 -5.33
N MET A 105 5.41 58.14 -5.92
CA MET A 105 5.15 57.93 -7.35
C MET A 105 6.17 58.66 -8.22
N LYS A 106 6.48 59.93 -7.92
CA LYS A 106 7.50 60.69 -8.66
C LYS A 106 8.88 60.04 -8.56
N LEU A 107 9.27 59.56 -7.39
CA LEU A 107 10.56 58.89 -7.19
C LEU A 107 10.73 57.64 -8.05
N TRP A 108 9.65 56.91 -8.35
CA TRP A 108 9.67 55.79 -9.29
C TRP A 108 9.71 56.26 -10.75
N ASN A 109 8.87 57.24 -11.13
CA ASN A 109 8.86 57.81 -12.49
C ASN A 109 10.24 58.36 -12.89
N ASP A 110 10.96 59.00 -11.96
CA ASP A 110 12.31 59.52 -12.18
C ASP A 110 13.36 58.42 -12.50
N GLN A 111 13.01 57.14 -12.36
CA GLN A 111 13.91 55.99 -12.58
C GLN A 111 13.55 55.10 -13.77
N MET A 112 12.37 55.27 -14.37
CA MET A 112 11.84 54.40 -15.44
C MET A 112 11.77 55.13 -16.79
N GLY A 113 11.82 54.38 -17.88
CA GLY A 113 11.69 54.93 -19.23
C GLY A 113 10.24 55.08 -19.69
N VAL A 114 9.52 53.96 -19.64
CA VAL A 114 8.37 53.76 -20.53
C VAL A 114 7.02 53.77 -19.79
N VAL A 115 7.03 53.59 -18.47
CA VAL A 115 5.85 53.61 -17.59
C VAL A 115 5.96 54.78 -16.61
N ASN A 116 4.86 55.53 -16.42
CA ASN A 116 4.80 56.65 -15.48
C ASN A 116 3.49 56.66 -14.67
N PHE A 117 3.57 56.59 -13.34
CA PHE A 117 2.43 56.76 -12.44
C PHE A 117 1.86 58.20 -12.51
N GLN A 118 0.53 58.33 -12.56
CA GLN A 118 -0.19 59.60 -12.54
C GLN A 118 -1.27 59.60 -11.45
N GLY A 119 -0.91 60.09 -10.26
CA GLY A 119 -1.82 60.17 -9.12
C GLY A 119 -2.82 61.33 -9.21
N GLN A 120 -4.11 61.03 -9.12
CA GLN A 120 -5.21 62.00 -9.03
C GLN A 120 -5.91 61.85 -7.68
N VAL A 121 -5.95 62.91 -6.87
CA VAL A 121 -6.63 62.90 -5.56
C VAL A 121 -8.14 63.12 -5.75
N GLU A 122 -8.95 62.29 -5.10
CA GLU A 122 -10.43 62.35 -5.14
C GLU A 122 -11.04 62.72 -3.76
N ALA A 123 -12.34 63.03 -3.75
CA ALA A 123 -13.05 63.49 -2.56
C ALA A 123 -13.38 62.35 -1.57
N THR A 124 -13.22 62.63 -0.27
CA THR A 124 -13.24 61.63 0.80
C THR A 124 -14.63 61.46 1.44
N GLU A 125 -15.60 60.90 0.71
CA GLU A 125 -16.87 60.44 1.32
C GLU A 125 -16.74 58.99 1.86
N GLY A 126 -17.43 58.67 2.96
CA GLY A 126 -17.54 57.33 3.55
C GLY A 126 -16.51 56.95 4.64
N TYR A 127 -15.37 57.63 4.74
CA TYR A 127 -14.25 57.17 5.57
C TYR A 127 -14.35 57.44 7.09
N VAL A 128 -14.01 56.44 7.91
CA VAL A 128 -14.01 56.51 9.38
C VAL A 128 -12.59 56.72 9.93
N SER A 129 -12.35 57.87 10.56
CA SER A 129 -11.08 58.16 11.24
C SER A 129 -10.96 57.41 12.57
N GLY A 130 -9.78 56.84 12.85
CA GLY A 130 -9.38 56.39 14.20
C GLY A 130 -9.26 54.87 14.42
N ASN A 131 -9.29 54.04 13.37
CA ASN A 131 -9.06 52.58 13.50
C ASN A 131 -7.57 52.17 13.56
N GLY A 132 -6.64 53.07 13.19
CA GLY A 132 -5.19 52.81 13.15
C GLY A 132 -4.68 52.19 11.84
N ILE A 133 -5.55 52.01 10.84
CA ILE A 133 -5.23 51.40 9.55
C ILE A 133 -5.10 52.52 8.50
N ASN A 134 -4.05 52.48 7.68
CA ASN A 134 -3.93 53.38 6.53
C ASN A 134 -4.59 52.73 5.32
N GLU A 135 -5.68 53.33 4.85
CA GLU A 135 -6.41 52.89 3.68
C GLU A 135 -6.20 53.87 2.52
N ILE A 136 -5.80 53.30 1.37
CA ILE A 136 -5.71 54.00 0.08
C ILE A 136 -6.66 53.26 -0.85
N ALA A 137 -7.85 53.84 -1.07
CA ALA A 137 -8.83 53.27 -1.97
C ALA A 137 -8.64 53.83 -3.38
N MET A 138 -8.36 52.94 -4.33
CA MET A 138 -8.56 53.19 -5.76
C MET A 138 -10.03 52.91 -6.11
N ASP A 139 -10.52 53.44 -7.23
CA ASP A 139 -11.97 53.52 -7.49
C ASP A 139 -12.56 52.20 -7.99
N SER A 140 -13.65 51.73 -7.37
CA SER A 140 -14.24 50.39 -7.60
C SER A 140 -15.07 50.27 -8.89
N LYS A 141 -14.97 51.24 -9.80
CA LYS A 141 -15.92 51.44 -10.90
C LYS A 141 -15.22 51.66 -12.24
N ALA A 142 -15.53 50.80 -13.20
CA ALA A 142 -15.24 50.98 -14.62
C ALA A 142 -16.57 51.00 -15.39
N ASP A 143 -16.71 51.94 -16.34
CA ASP A 143 -17.90 52.16 -17.20
C ASP A 143 -19.28 52.27 -16.49
N GLY A 144 -19.29 52.43 -15.17
CA GLY A 144 -20.48 52.71 -14.34
C GLY A 144 -20.93 51.57 -13.43
N GLU A 145 -20.47 50.34 -13.68
CA GLU A 145 -20.75 49.17 -12.83
C GLU A 145 -19.81 49.13 -11.61
N ASP A 146 -20.17 48.36 -10.58
CA ASP A 146 -19.49 48.34 -9.27
C ASP A 146 -18.84 46.99 -8.98
N PHE A 147 -17.50 46.96 -8.90
CA PHE A 147 -16.70 45.73 -8.73
C PHE A 147 -16.45 45.37 -7.26
N GLY A 148 -17.22 45.98 -6.36
CA GLY A 148 -17.15 45.78 -4.91
C GLY A 148 -16.13 46.69 -4.23
N GLU A 149 -16.43 47.07 -2.99
CA GLU A 149 -15.49 47.78 -2.14
C GLU A 149 -14.24 46.93 -1.91
N ASN A 150 -13.07 47.58 -1.88
CA ASN A 150 -11.77 46.97 -1.62
C ASN A 150 -11.27 45.95 -2.66
N THR A 151 -11.28 46.31 -3.94
CA THR A 151 -10.63 45.54 -5.02
C THR A 151 -9.72 46.43 -5.87
N LEU A 152 -8.47 46.02 -6.13
CA LEU A 152 -7.66 46.58 -7.21
C LEU A 152 -7.90 45.73 -8.47
N ALA A 153 -8.79 46.21 -9.33
CA ALA A 153 -9.10 45.57 -10.61
C ALA A 153 -8.28 46.21 -11.74
N ILE A 154 -7.42 45.45 -12.39
CA ILE A 154 -6.97 45.76 -13.75
C ILE A 154 -7.83 44.92 -14.70
N THR A 155 -8.82 45.56 -15.33
CA THR A 155 -9.72 44.90 -16.27
C THR A 155 -9.01 44.62 -17.59
N LEU A 156 -8.42 43.43 -17.73
CA LEU A 156 -7.99 42.95 -19.03
C LEU A 156 -9.23 42.57 -19.84
N SER A 157 -9.38 43.12 -21.05
CA SER A 157 -10.44 42.69 -21.96
C SER A 157 -9.85 42.32 -23.32
N TYR A 158 -9.80 41.01 -23.58
CA TYR A 158 -9.35 40.48 -24.86
C TYR A 158 -10.56 40.00 -25.69
N ARG A 159 -10.41 39.93 -27.01
CA ARG A 159 -11.48 39.51 -27.92
C ARG A 159 -11.17 38.13 -28.47
N VAL A 160 -12.09 37.18 -28.26
CA VAL A 160 -12.11 35.92 -29.00
C VAL A 160 -13.22 36.03 -30.05
N SER A 161 -12.83 36.42 -31.26
CA SER A 161 -13.75 36.85 -32.32
C SER A 161 -14.67 37.99 -31.83
N ASN A 162 -15.97 37.96 -32.15
CA ASN A 162 -16.90 39.04 -31.80
C ASN A 162 -17.27 39.12 -30.30
N VAL A 163 -16.76 38.20 -29.46
CA VAL A 163 -17.00 38.21 -28.01
C VAL A 163 -15.83 38.91 -27.31
N ARG A 164 -16.12 40.02 -26.63
CA ARG A 164 -15.22 40.59 -25.60
C ARG A 164 -15.29 39.66 -24.40
N THR A 165 -14.15 39.07 -24.02
CA THR A 165 -13.99 38.35 -22.76
C THR A 165 -13.19 39.25 -21.84
N GLU A 166 -13.88 39.85 -20.89
CA GLU A 166 -13.23 40.46 -19.73
C GLU A 166 -12.69 39.34 -18.84
N SER A 167 -11.44 39.51 -18.40
CA SER A 167 -10.75 38.61 -17.49
C SER A 167 -10.11 39.48 -16.42
N ASP A 168 -10.88 39.78 -15.38
CA ASP A 168 -10.46 40.65 -14.29
C ASP A 168 -9.19 40.11 -13.63
N VAL A 169 -8.08 40.83 -13.76
CA VAL A 169 -6.89 40.59 -12.93
C VAL A 169 -7.16 41.24 -11.59
N VAL A 170 -7.84 40.47 -10.75
CA VAL A 170 -8.15 40.80 -9.35
C VAL A 170 -6.86 40.70 -8.55
N PHE A 171 -6.20 41.83 -8.32
CA PHE A 171 -5.28 41.94 -7.19
C PHE A 171 -6.15 41.90 -5.93
N ASN A 172 -5.99 40.81 -5.17
CA ASN A 172 -6.89 40.46 -4.07
C ASN A 172 -6.82 41.48 -2.93
N THR A 173 -7.98 42.03 -2.55
CA THR A 173 -8.20 43.05 -1.52
C THR A 173 -7.56 44.43 -1.76
N ALA A 174 -8.20 45.48 -1.26
CA ALA A 174 -7.49 46.74 -1.01
C ALA A 174 -6.34 46.46 -0.04
N HIS A 175 -5.15 46.94 -0.40
CA HIS A 175 -3.99 46.95 0.47
C HIS A 175 -4.21 47.93 1.63
N THR A 176 -4.90 47.42 2.64
CA THR A 176 -4.94 47.94 4.00
C THR A 176 -3.55 47.79 4.60
N TRP A 177 -2.71 48.81 4.42
CA TRP A 177 -1.38 48.83 5.03
C TRP A 177 -1.52 49.04 6.54
N ASP A 178 -1.53 47.93 7.27
CA ASP A 178 -1.18 47.95 8.68
C ASP A 178 0.24 48.52 8.81
N SER A 179 0.35 49.69 9.43
CA SER A 179 1.60 50.48 9.52
C SER A 179 2.68 49.84 10.40
N TYR A 180 2.44 48.62 10.89
CA TYR A 180 3.00 48.07 12.11
C TYR A 180 4.02 46.94 11.93
N ARG A 181 4.38 46.56 10.70
CA ARG A 181 5.50 45.62 10.44
C ARG A 181 6.90 46.24 10.59
N GLY A 182 6.98 47.55 10.83
CA GLY A 182 8.18 48.23 11.32
C GLY A 182 7.77 49.44 12.14
N GLY A 183 8.32 49.58 13.35
CA GLY A 183 7.86 50.59 14.32
C GLY A 183 7.93 52.04 13.83
N LEU A 184 7.12 52.91 14.44
CA LEU A 184 7.10 54.36 14.19
C LEU A 184 8.52 54.94 14.28
N ARG A 185 8.87 55.80 13.31
CA ARG A 185 10.15 56.52 13.34
C ARG A 185 9.96 57.84 14.06
N ASN A 186 10.63 57.99 15.20
CA ASN A 186 10.55 59.19 16.05
C ASN A 186 9.10 59.52 16.46
N ASP A 187 8.33 58.49 16.83
CA ASP A 187 6.92 58.55 17.23
C ASP A 187 5.97 59.17 16.18
N ARG A 188 6.32 59.07 14.89
CA ARG A 188 5.51 59.54 13.75
C ARG A 188 5.39 58.50 12.63
N GLU A 189 4.37 58.73 11.80
CA GLU A 189 4.03 57.97 10.61
C GLU A 189 4.96 58.37 9.42
N ASP A 190 5.67 57.39 8.84
CA ASP A 190 6.66 57.56 7.75
C ASP A 190 6.12 56.94 6.45
N ILE A 191 5.08 57.58 5.91
CA ILE A 191 4.20 57.02 4.86
C ILE A 191 4.90 56.96 3.49
N GLN A 192 5.83 57.88 3.22
CA GLN A 192 6.61 57.87 1.97
C GLN A 192 7.45 56.60 1.82
N ARG A 193 8.06 56.11 2.91
CA ARG A 193 8.83 54.85 2.94
C ARG A 193 7.96 53.65 2.55
N VAL A 194 6.74 53.57 3.07
CA VAL A 194 5.80 52.48 2.76
C VAL A 194 5.34 52.59 1.31
N ALA A 195 4.93 53.78 0.86
CA ALA A 195 4.49 54.01 -0.51
C ALA A 195 5.59 53.69 -1.56
N VAL A 196 6.85 54.05 -1.31
CA VAL A 196 7.98 53.70 -2.21
C VAL A 196 8.15 52.19 -2.33
N HIS A 197 8.01 51.45 -1.22
CA HIS A 197 8.14 49.99 -1.23
C HIS A 197 6.99 49.35 -2.02
N GLU A 198 5.75 49.65 -1.67
CA GLU A 198 4.57 48.95 -2.20
C GLU A 198 4.29 49.30 -3.68
N LEU A 199 4.70 50.49 -4.15
CA LEU A 199 4.73 50.82 -5.59
C LEU A 199 5.67 49.90 -6.38
N GLY A 200 6.72 49.34 -5.75
CA GLY A 200 7.59 48.34 -6.37
C GLY A 200 6.89 47.02 -6.65
N HIS A 201 5.95 46.59 -5.78
CA HIS A 201 5.10 45.43 -6.04
C HIS A 201 4.10 45.69 -7.17
N ILE A 202 3.58 46.91 -7.28
CA ILE A 202 2.72 47.32 -8.42
C ILE A 202 3.50 47.30 -9.75
N LEU A 203 4.81 47.52 -9.73
CA LEU A 203 5.71 47.35 -10.89
C LEU A 203 6.04 45.87 -11.20
N GLY A 204 5.59 44.91 -10.39
CA GLY A 204 5.87 43.48 -10.58
C GLY A 204 7.20 42.99 -9.99
N LEU A 205 7.79 43.72 -9.04
CA LEU A 205 8.97 43.27 -8.29
C LEU A 205 8.54 42.39 -7.09
N ASP A 206 9.23 41.28 -6.82
CA ASP A 206 8.92 40.35 -5.71
C ASP A 206 10.16 40.06 -4.83
N HIS A 207 9.91 39.59 -3.61
CA HIS A 207 10.93 39.27 -2.62
C HIS A 207 11.53 37.87 -2.83
N PRO A 208 12.86 37.76 -2.98
CA PRO A 208 13.54 36.52 -3.38
C PRO A 208 13.52 35.42 -2.28
N ASN A 209 12.91 35.69 -1.13
CA ASN A 209 12.82 34.80 0.02
C ASN A 209 11.38 34.44 0.44
N GLN A 210 10.35 34.90 -0.27
CA GLN A 210 8.95 34.57 0.04
C GLN A 210 8.36 33.45 -0.84
N ALA A 211 8.96 33.18 -2.00
CA ALA A 211 8.61 32.03 -2.82
C ALA A 211 9.23 30.71 -2.29
N THR A 212 8.44 29.64 -2.22
CA THR A 212 8.93 28.27 -1.99
C THR A 212 8.26 27.28 -2.97
N PRO A 213 9.01 26.62 -3.89
CA PRO A 213 10.44 26.77 -4.15
C PRO A 213 10.82 28.21 -4.56
N ALA A 214 12.07 28.59 -4.33
CA ALA A 214 12.55 29.93 -4.66
C ALA A 214 12.48 30.17 -6.18
N GLN A 215 11.74 31.20 -6.59
CA GLN A 215 11.64 31.61 -7.99
C GLN A 215 12.99 32.12 -8.50
N ALA A 216 13.27 31.90 -9.79
CA ALA A 216 14.42 32.45 -10.48
C ALA A 216 14.03 33.70 -11.30
N VAL A 217 13.40 34.69 -10.67
CA VAL A 217 12.98 35.94 -11.34
C VAL A 217 14.15 36.92 -11.45
N THR A 218 14.29 37.57 -12.61
CA THR A 218 15.30 38.61 -12.85
C THR A 218 14.98 39.93 -12.14
N ALA A 219 13.70 40.18 -11.86
CA ALA A 219 13.19 41.39 -11.23
C ALA A 219 13.03 41.17 -9.71
N VAL A 220 14.02 41.65 -8.94
CA VAL A 220 14.14 41.37 -7.50
C VAL A 220 13.87 42.63 -6.68
N MET A 221 13.05 42.49 -5.63
CA MET A 221 12.93 43.48 -4.57
C MET A 221 13.65 43.03 -3.30
N ASN A 222 14.59 43.82 -2.80
CA ASN A 222 15.44 43.45 -1.66
C ASN A 222 15.55 44.55 -0.59
N SER A 223 14.84 45.67 -0.76
CA SER A 223 14.63 46.65 0.30
C SER A 223 13.77 46.09 1.45
N THR A 224 14.41 45.72 2.57
CA THR A 224 13.65 45.49 3.82
C THR A 224 13.00 46.80 4.28
N VAL A 225 11.77 46.73 4.80
CA VAL A 225 10.93 47.87 5.24
C VAL A 225 11.54 48.76 6.34
N SER A 226 12.77 48.48 6.77
CA SER A 226 13.45 49.10 7.91
C SER A 226 14.09 50.47 7.61
N ASN A 227 14.48 50.77 6.36
CA ASN A 227 15.55 51.77 6.16
C ASN A 227 15.41 52.90 5.11
N ILE A 228 14.56 52.83 4.09
CA ILE A 228 14.78 53.64 2.86
C ILE A 228 13.60 54.54 2.48
N GLN A 229 13.85 55.79 2.05
CA GLN A 229 12.82 56.74 1.57
C GLN A 229 12.87 56.98 0.05
N ILE A 230 13.70 56.24 -0.68
CA ILE A 230 13.88 56.28 -2.14
C ILE A 230 14.10 54.86 -2.66
N PRO A 231 13.81 54.54 -3.93
CA PRO A 231 14.21 53.27 -4.55
C PRO A 231 15.74 53.06 -4.47
N VAL A 232 16.18 51.82 -4.25
CA VAL A 232 17.61 51.43 -4.22
C VAL A 232 18.06 50.75 -5.51
N THR A 233 19.37 50.58 -5.69
CA THR A 233 19.98 50.13 -6.95
C THR A 233 19.47 48.78 -7.45
N ASP A 234 19.17 47.84 -6.56
CA ASP A 234 18.54 46.56 -6.87
C ASP A 234 17.09 46.74 -7.35
N ASP A 235 16.26 47.41 -6.54
CA ASP A 235 14.85 47.70 -6.89
C ASP A 235 14.75 48.50 -8.22
N ILE A 236 15.66 49.45 -8.45
CA ILE A 236 15.80 50.25 -9.68
C ILE A 236 16.24 49.38 -10.86
N ASN A 237 17.22 48.50 -10.69
CA ASN A 237 17.67 47.61 -11.76
C ASN A 237 16.57 46.61 -12.16
N GLY A 238 15.80 46.11 -11.19
CA GLY A 238 14.60 45.32 -11.43
C GLY A 238 13.59 46.07 -12.30
N ALA A 239 13.14 47.25 -11.87
CA ALA A 239 12.18 48.04 -12.63
C ALA A 239 12.70 48.45 -14.02
N ARG A 240 13.98 48.82 -14.15
CA ARG A 240 14.59 49.17 -15.45
C ARG A 240 14.77 47.97 -16.38
N SER A 241 14.86 46.74 -15.86
CA SER A 241 14.87 45.53 -16.70
C SER A 241 13.51 45.23 -17.34
N LEU A 242 12.41 45.74 -16.74
CA LEU A 242 11.04 45.61 -17.24
C LEU A 242 10.61 46.82 -18.09
N TYR A 243 10.96 48.04 -17.64
CA TYR A 243 10.39 49.32 -18.12
C TYR A 243 11.42 50.33 -18.62
N GLY A 244 12.66 49.90 -18.86
CA GLY A 244 13.76 50.76 -19.33
C GLY A 244 14.18 51.85 -18.34
N ALA A 245 15.23 52.59 -18.70
CA ALA A 245 15.65 53.83 -18.02
C ALA A 245 15.06 55.06 -18.72
N PRO A 246 15.04 56.26 -18.09
CA PRO A 246 14.62 57.49 -18.76
C PRO A 246 15.38 57.73 -20.07
N GLY A 247 14.67 57.85 -21.19
CA GLY A 247 15.27 57.97 -22.53
C GLY A 247 15.79 56.65 -23.13
N PHE A 248 15.31 55.50 -22.65
CA PHE A 248 15.58 54.19 -23.25
C PHE A 248 15.04 54.09 -24.68
N VAL A 249 15.88 53.61 -25.59
CA VAL A 249 15.51 52.99 -26.87
C VAL A 249 16.12 51.58 -26.90
N PRO A 250 15.57 50.62 -27.66
CA PRO A 250 16.13 49.28 -27.81
C PRO A 250 17.60 49.32 -28.26
N ALA A 251 18.43 48.41 -27.75
CA ALA A 251 19.85 48.35 -28.16
C ALA A 251 20.06 47.98 -29.65
N ASN A 252 18.99 47.49 -30.29
CA ASN A 252 18.91 47.06 -31.67
C ASN A 252 17.77 47.76 -32.44
N ASP A 253 17.44 48.98 -32.03
CA ASP A 253 16.47 49.89 -32.67
C ASP A 253 16.79 50.07 -34.16
N ASN A 254 17.87 50.77 -34.48
CA ASN A 254 18.31 50.99 -35.86
C ASN A 254 18.80 49.70 -36.57
N PHE A 255 18.59 49.62 -37.89
CA PHE A 255 19.14 48.61 -38.80
C PHE A 255 20.66 48.44 -38.64
N ALA A 256 21.39 49.55 -38.49
CA ALA A 256 22.84 49.54 -38.30
C ALA A 256 23.25 48.81 -36.99
N ASN A 257 22.39 48.85 -35.97
CA ASN A 257 22.59 48.26 -34.65
C ASN A 257 22.03 46.84 -34.52
N ALA A 258 21.43 46.28 -35.59
CA ALA A 258 20.72 44.99 -35.59
C ALA A 258 21.44 43.88 -34.79
N ALA A 259 20.76 43.25 -33.84
CA ALA A 259 21.39 42.29 -32.92
C ALA A 259 21.68 40.93 -33.60
N THR A 260 22.86 40.36 -33.34
CA THR A 260 23.26 39.09 -33.97
C THR A 260 22.57 37.88 -33.31
N LEU A 261 21.69 37.19 -34.04
CA LEU A 261 21.14 35.90 -33.62
C LEU A 261 22.20 34.80 -33.77
N THR A 262 22.53 34.12 -32.67
CA THR A 262 23.47 33.00 -32.65
C THR A 262 22.71 31.71 -32.35
N ILE A 263 22.82 30.71 -33.21
CA ILE A 263 22.11 29.42 -33.08
C ILE A 263 22.92 28.47 -32.17
N SER A 264 22.22 27.85 -31.23
CA SER A 264 22.77 26.80 -30.36
C SER A 264 21.97 25.51 -30.53
N GLY A 265 22.44 24.62 -31.42
CA GLY A 265 21.71 23.41 -31.81
C GLY A 265 20.79 23.68 -33.00
N SER A 266 19.49 23.38 -32.87
CA SER A 266 18.49 23.53 -33.93
C SER A 266 17.69 24.84 -33.87
N SER A 267 17.97 25.73 -32.92
CA SER A 267 17.27 27.01 -32.79
C SER A 267 18.11 28.10 -32.13
N ALA A 268 17.66 29.34 -32.27
CA ALA A 268 18.00 30.49 -31.44
C ALA A 268 16.71 31.11 -30.89
N GLN A 269 16.80 31.77 -29.74
CA GLN A 269 15.76 32.66 -29.22
C GLN A 269 16.43 33.97 -28.81
N ALA A 270 15.80 35.08 -29.16
CA ALA A 270 16.10 36.39 -28.59
C ALA A 270 14.85 36.91 -27.88
N VAL A 271 15.07 37.59 -26.76
CA VAL A 271 14.04 38.32 -26.03
C VAL A 271 14.47 39.79 -25.96
N GLY A 272 13.53 40.70 -26.17
CA GLY A 272 13.74 42.15 -26.18
C GLY A 272 12.40 42.87 -26.11
N ALA A 273 12.34 44.14 -26.53
CA ALA A 273 11.07 44.87 -26.60
C ALA A 273 11.10 45.94 -27.70
N SER A 274 9.98 46.13 -28.40
CA SER A 274 9.73 47.25 -29.33
C SER A 274 9.16 48.48 -28.62
N ILE A 275 8.84 48.36 -27.33
CA ILE A 275 8.25 49.34 -26.40
C ILE A 275 8.71 50.81 -26.52
N ALA A 276 9.92 51.08 -27.02
CA ALA A 276 10.45 52.42 -27.27
C ALA A 276 11.30 52.46 -28.55
N GLY A 277 10.99 51.59 -29.52
CA GLY A 277 11.64 51.58 -30.83
C GLY A 277 11.22 52.78 -31.68
N THR A 278 11.99 53.08 -32.73
CA THR A 278 11.76 54.21 -33.63
C THR A 278 12.07 53.86 -35.09
N ALA A 279 11.11 54.11 -35.96
CA ALA A 279 11.27 53.90 -37.41
C ALA A 279 12.39 54.77 -38.01
N GLU A 280 13.24 54.18 -38.85
CA GLU A 280 14.34 54.87 -39.51
C GLU A 280 13.94 55.52 -40.84
N VAL A 281 14.53 56.68 -41.14
CA VAL A 281 14.31 57.37 -42.43
C VAL A 281 14.95 56.57 -43.57
N GLY A 282 14.12 55.92 -44.38
CA GLY A 282 14.52 55.02 -45.46
C GLY A 282 14.18 53.54 -45.20
N GLU A 283 13.56 53.23 -44.07
CA GLU A 283 13.08 51.90 -43.74
C GLU A 283 11.90 51.47 -44.62
N PRO A 284 11.88 50.24 -45.17
CA PRO A 284 10.79 49.75 -45.99
C PRO A 284 9.63 49.21 -45.14
N ASP A 285 8.40 49.33 -45.65
CA ASP A 285 7.20 48.73 -45.03
C ASP A 285 7.44 47.23 -44.72
N HIS A 286 7.01 46.81 -43.54
CA HIS A 286 7.06 45.42 -43.08
C HIS A 286 5.71 44.78 -43.40
N ASP A 287 5.69 43.78 -44.28
CA ASP A 287 4.46 43.15 -44.82
C ASP A 287 3.37 44.11 -45.35
N SER A 288 3.76 45.33 -45.76
CA SER A 288 2.90 46.47 -46.17
C SER A 288 2.45 47.42 -45.05
N GLU A 289 2.78 47.14 -43.79
CA GLU A 289 2.62 48.10 -42.68
C GLU A 289 3.84 49.02 -42.58
N THR A 290 3.58 50.33 -42.44
CA THR A 290 4.64 51.34 -42.32
C THR A 290 5.26 51.28 -40.92
N PRO A 291 6.60 51.22 -40.79
CA PRO A 291 7.27 51.05 -39.50
C PRO A 291 7.00 52.23 -38.56
N THR A 292 6.97 51.92 -37.26
CA THR A 292 6.77 52.85 -36.15
C THR A 292 7.71 52.58 -34.97
N HIS A 293 7.86 51.31 -34.56
CA HIS A 293 8.58 50.86 -33.37
C HIS A 293 9.47 49.64 -33.66
N SER A 294 9.95 49.55 -34.91
CA SER A 294 10.73 48.44 -35.44
C SER A 294 12.00 48.16 -34.63
N VAL A 295 12.34 46.87 -34.53
CA VAL A 295 13.56 46.39 -33.87
C VAL A 295 14.21 45.29 -34.72
N TRP A 296 15.53 45.39 -34.89
CA TRP A 296 16.24 44.63 -35.90
C TRP A 296 17.17 43.55 -35.34
N TRP A 297 17.19 42.40 -36.00
CA TRP A 297 18.18 41.34 -35.82
C TRP A 297 18.91 41.05 -37.12
N LYS A 298 20.07 40.40 -37.02
CA LYS A 298 20.79 39.84 -38.17
C LYS A 298 21.26 38.42 -37.90
N TRP A 299 21.21 37.59 -38.94
CA TRP A 299 21.59 36.18 -38.89
C TRP A 299 22.32 35.77 -40.18
N THR A 300 23.50 35.16 -40.06
CA THR A 300 24.24 34.60 -41.19
C THR A 300 23.91 33.12 -41.34
N ALA A 301 23.34 32.73 -42.49
CA ALA A 301 22.85 31.38 -42.71
C ALA A 301 23.97 30.34 -42.81
N THR A 302 23.94 29.32 -41.95
CA THR A 302 24.94 28.24 -41.89
C THR A 302 24.57 26.98 -42.67
N SER A 303 23.30 26.82 -43.06
CA SER A 303 22.82 25.79 -43.98
C SER A 303 21.79 26.38 -44.95
N ALA A 304 21.31 25.56 -45.90
CA ALA A 304 20.25 25.93 -46.86
C ALA A 304 18.89 25.33 -46.46
N ASP A 305 18.78 24.79 -45.25
CA ASP A 305 17.55 24.17 -44.76
C ASP A 305 16.49 25.25 -44.49
N PRO A 306 15.20 25.00 -44.74
CA PRO A 306 14.15 25.98 -44.49
C PRO A 306 14.16 26.46 -43.03
N VAL A 307 14.33 27.76 -42.83
CA VAL A 307 14.31 28.37 -41.50
C VAL A 307 12.93 28.94 -41.23
N THR A 308 12.38 28.65 -40.05
CA THR A 308 11.13 29.27 -39.56
C THR A 308 11.49 30.35 -38.54
N LEU A 309 11.00 31.56 -38.75
CA LEU A 309 11.00 32.62 -37.73
C LEU A 309 9.59 32.79 -37.20
N THR A 310 9.44 32.98 -35.90
CA THR A 310 8.15 33.32 -35.28
C THR A 310 8.33 34.18 -34.05
N THR A 311 7.44 35.15 -33.91
CA THR A 311 7.32 36.02 -32.73
C THR A 311 6.51 35.37 -31.60
N PHE A 312 6.12 34.09 -31.72
CA PHE A 312 5.32 33.40 -30.70
C PHE A 312 5.97 33.47 -29.31
N GLY A 313 5.22 33.98 -28.33
CA GLY A 313 5.73 34.36 -27.01
C GLY A 313 6.01 35.85 -26.83
N SER A 314 5.81 36.66 -27.87
CA SER A 314 5.62 38.11 -27.76
C SER A 314 4.19 38.41 -27.27
N ASN A 315 3.98 39.57 -26.65
CA ASN A 315 2.70 39.95 -26.04
C ASN A 315 1.84 40.89 -26.90
N PHE A 316 2.24 41.20 -28.12
CA PHE A 316 1.54 42.15 -28.99
C PHE A 316 1.34 41.59 -30.40
N ASP A 317 0.44 42.23 -31.15
CA ASP A 317 0.17 41.99 -32.57
C ASP A 317 1.41 42.42 -33.37
N THR A 318 2.13 41.46 -33.96
CA THR A 318 3.50 41.67 -34.47
C THR A 318 3.58 41.51 -35.99
N VAL A 319 4.26 42.40 -36.68
CA VAL A 319 4.60 42.21 -38.10
C VAL A 319 6.07 41.83 -38.23
N LEU A 320 6.36 40.77 -38.99
CA LEU A 320 7.69 40.13 -39.08
C LEU A 320 8.16 40.12 -40.53
N ALA A 321 9.32 40.69 -40.81
CA ALA A 321 9.87 40.78 -42.16
C ALA A 321 11.36 40.39 -42.20
N VAL A 322 11.75 39.69 -43.27
CA VAL A 322 13.13 39.26 -43.53
C VAL A 322 13.65 39.89 -44.81
N TYR A 323 14.83 40.49 -44.72
CA TYR A 323 15.48 41.22 -45.79
C TYR A 323 16.89 40.68 -46.08
N ALA A 324 17.34 40.83 -47.32
CA ALA A 324 18.72 40.56 -47.74
C ALA A 324 19.34 41.83 -48.35
N GLY A 325 20.58 42.13 -47.95
CA GLY A 325 21.31 43.33 -48.39
C GLY A 325 22.42 43.70 -47.42
N SER A 326 22.86 44.96 -47.44
CA SER A 326 23.95 45.46 -46.59
C SER A 326 23.80 46.89 -46.07
N THR A 327 22.87 47.69 -46.61
CA THR A 327 22.50 49.02 -46.11
C THR A 327 20.98 49.16 -46.15
N LEU A 328 20.40 50.02 -45.30
CA LEU A 328 18.94 50.23 -45.22
C LEU A 328 18.33 50.68 -46.56
N ASN A 329 19.09 51.37 -47.42
CA ASN A 329 18.63 51.81 -48.75
C ASN A 329 18.80 50.74 -49.85
N ASP A 330 19.52 49.65 -49.56
CA ASP A 330 19.88 48.58 -50.52
C ASP A 330 19.33 47.20 -50.11
N ILE A 331 18.46 47.11 -49.10
CA ILE A 331 17.82 45.85 -48.71
C ILE A 331 16.64 45.48 -49.61
N THR A 332 16.46 44.18 -49.85
CA THR A 332 15.32 43.61 -50.56
C THR A 332 14.57 42.63 -49.66
N SER A 333 13.23 42.69 -49.67
CA SER A 333 12.41 41.74 -48.91
C SER A 333 12.54 40.33 -49.50
N VAL A 334 12.69 39.35 -48.60
CA VAL A 334 12.84 37.92 -48.90
C VAL A 334 11.53 37.19 -48.60
N VAL A 335 10.91 37.54 -47.46
CA VAL A 335 9.59 37.07 -47.01
C VAL A 335 9.16 37.96 -45.84
N SER A 336 7.86 38.17 -45.71
CA SER A 336 7.22 38.84 -44.57
C SER A 336 5.91 38.11 -44.23
N ASN A 337 5.37 38.36 -43.03
CA ASN A 337 4.04 37.90 -42.61
C ASN A 337 3.52 38.74 -41.42
N ASP A 338 2.22 38.98 -41.37
CA ASP A 338 1.50 39.69 -40.30
C ASP A 338 0.87 38.75 -39.24
N ASP A 339 0.50 37.50 -39.57
CA ASP A 339 -0.29 36.67 -38.63
C ASP A 339 -0.01 35.13 -38.68
N GLU A 340 -0.03 34.44 -37.53
CA GLU A 340 -0.13 32.97 -37.48
C GLU A 340 -1.57 32.55 -37.09
N GLU A 341 -2.18 31.67 -37.90
CA GLU A 341 -3.58 31.16 -37.84
C GLU A 341 -4.11 30.65 -36.47
N ARG A 342 -3.33 30.70 -35.39
CA ARG A 342 -3.64 30.14 -34.06
C ARG A 342 -3.33 31.04 -32.87
N SER A 343 -2.75 32.23 -33.08
CA SER A 343 -2.46 33.14 -31.97
C SER A 343 -3.68 33.98 -31.59
N VAL A 344 -3.99 34.09 -30.29
CA VAL A 344 -5.05 35.01 -29.80
C VAL A 344 -4.57 36.47 -29.83
N ILE A 345 -3.24 36.66 -29.91
CA ILE A 345 -2.54 37.96 -29.87
C ILE A 345 -1.89 38.31 -31.21
N ARG A 346 -2.18 37.55 -32.29
CA ARG A 346 -1.65 37.78 -33.66
C ARG A 346 -0.12 37.92 -33.74
N THR A 347 0.55 36.91 -33.19
CA THR A 347 2.01 36.76 -33.33
C THR A 347 2.35 36.13 -34.67
N SER A 348 3.10 36.83 -35.52
CA SER A 348 3.45 36.40 -36.87
C SER A 348 4.52 35.29 -36.94
N LYS A 349 4.58 34.67 -38.12
CA LYS A 349 5.46 33.53 -38.42
C LYS A 349 5.69 33.37 -39.91
N LEU A 350 6.93 33.19 -40.32
CA LEU A 350 7.29 32.95 -41.70
C LEU A 350 8.33 31.82 -41.83
N THR A 351 8.45 31.28 -43.04
CA THR A 351 9.42 30.22 -43.34
C THR A 351 9.99 30.44 -44.75
N PHE A 352 11.32 30.45 -44.87
CA PHE A 352 12.01 30.59 -46.16
C PHE A 352 13.22 29.67 -46.27
N ALA A 353 13.69 29.42 -47.50
CA ALA A 353 14.93 28.71 -47.76
C ALA A 353 16.10 29.71 -47.88
N PRO A 354 17.05 29.74 -46.94
CA PRO A 354 18.16 30.68 -46.95
C PRO A 354 19.28 30.24 -47.89
N THR A 355 20.09 31.20 -48.35
CA THR A 355 21.35 30.95 -49.05
C THR A 355 22.50 30.91 -48.06
N ILE A 356 23.30 29.83 -48.07
CA ILE A 356 24.45 29.64 -47.17
C ILE A 356 25.44 30.80 -47.30
N GLY A 357 25.84 31.37 -46.17
CA GLY A 357 26.77 32.50 -46.08
C GLY A 357 26.12 33.88 -46.25
N THR A 358 24.87 33.96 -46.70
CA THR A 358 24.11 35.22 -46.74
C THR A 358 23.75 35.65 -45.33
N THR A 359 23.93 36.94 -45.03
CA THR A 359 23.39 37.55 -43.81
C THR A 359 22.03 38.15 -44.13
N TYR A 360 21.02 37.64 -43.42
CA TYR A 360 19.66 38.13 -43.44
C TYR A 360 19.44 39.10 -42.29
N TYR A 361 18.75 40.19 -42.56
CA TYR A 361 18.25 41.13 -41.56
C TYR A 361 16.79 40.81 -41.28
N ILE A 362 16.38 40.87 -40.03
CA ILE A 362 15.05 40.47 -39.57
C ILE A 362 14.49 41.65 -38.80
N ALA A 363 13.49 42.32 -39.35
CA ALA A 363 12.76 43.38 -38.69
C ALA A 363 11.54 42.80 -37.98
N VAL A 364 11.24 43.32 -36.80
CA VAL A 364 9.97 43.05 -36.11
C VAL A 364 9.42 44.37 -35.58
N ASP A 365 8.17 44.66 -35.93
CA ASP A 365 7.39 45.79 -35.43
C ASP A 365 5.99 45.27 -35.05
N GLY A 366 5.00 46.13 -34.82
CA GLY A 366 3.63 45.71 -34.55
C GLY A 366 2.57 46.36 -35.44
N TRP A 367 1.47 45.62 -35.62
CA TRP A 367 0.34 46.02 -36.46
C TRP A 367 -0.35 47.27 -35.90
N ASP A 368 -0.76 48.21 -36.77
CA ASP A 368 -1.38 49.51 -36.39
C ASP A 368 -0.57 50.28 -35.33
N GLY A 369 0.76 50.14 -35.36
CA GLY A 369 1.69 50.76 -34.41
C GLY A 369 1.78 50.13 -33.03
N SER A 370 1.39 48.85 -32.90
CA SER A 370 1.48 48.07 -31.65
C SER A 370 2.93 47.83 -31.21
N TYR A 371 3.18 47.72 -29.91
CA TYR A 371 4.50 47.44 -29.35
C TYR A 371 4.42 46.68 -28.01
N GLY A 372 5.51 46.01 -27.63
CA GLY A 372 5.55 45.21 -26.41
C GLY A 372 6.89 44.52 -26.15
N GLN A 373 6.86 43.56 -25.23
CA GLN A 373 7.91 42.57 -25.02
C GLN A 373 7.88 41.55 -26.17
N LEU A 374 9.03 41.36 -26.80
CA LEU A 374 9.19 40.52 -27.99
C LEU A 374 9.99 39.25 -27.66
N THR A 375 9.47 38.11 -28.08
CA THR A 375 10.21 36.84 -28.17
C THR A 375 10.36 36.46 -29.64
N LEU A 376 11.56 36.63 -30.21
CA LEU A 376 11.88 36.20 -31.57
C LEU A 376 12.55 34.82 -31.54
N ASN A 377 11.89 33.82 -32.13
CA ASN A 377 12.38 32.46 -32.22
C ASN A 377 12.82 32.15 -33.66
N LEU A 378 14.07 31.72 -33.83
CA LEU A 378 14.60 31.18 -35.08
C LEU A 378 14.72 29.67 -34.93
N ILE A 379 14.00 28.90 -35.74
CA ILE A 379 14.00 27.44 -35.73
C ILE A 379 14.52 26.96 -37.08
N LEU A 380 15.64 26.22 -37.08
CA LEU A 380 16.09 25.49 -38.27
C LEU A 380 15.13 24.33 -38.51
N GLY A 381 14.44 24.34 -39.65
CA GLY A 381 13.64 23.22 -40.09
C GLY A 381 14.53 22.01 -40.32
N THR A 382 14.16 20.87 -39.74
CA THR A 382 14.93 19.63 -39.93
C THR A 382 14.86 19.18 -41.38
N ALA A 383 16.01 19.08 -42.05
CA ALA A 383 16.15 18.49 -43.37
C ALA A 383 15.40 17.14 -43.42
N ASN A 384 14.37 17.04 -44.28
CA ASN A 384 13.54 15.86 -44.51
C ASN A 384 13.31 15.00 -43.26
N SER A 385 12.38 15.42 -42.39
CA SER A 385 11.99 14.64 -41.20
C SER A 385 11.82 13.16 -41.58
N SER A 386 12.60 12.28 -40.97
CA SER A 386 12.46 10.84 -41.15
C SER A 386 11.29 10.32 -40.32
N ALA A 387 10.80 9.11 -40.62
CA ALA A 387 9.98 8.36 -39.68
C ALA A 387 10.67 8.25 -38.30
N PRO A 388 9.93 8.09 -37.17
CA PRO A 388 10.52 8.12 -35.84
C PRO A 388 11.56 7.01 -35.64
N THR A 389 12.63 7.25 -34.90
CA THR A 389 13.64 6.20 -34.62
C THR A 389 13.57 5.79 -33.16
N ILE A 390 13.26 4.51 -32.91
CA ILE A 390 13.08 3.98 -31.56
C ILE A 390 14.45 3.67 -30.96
N THR A 391 14.94 4.57 -30.09
CA THR A 391 16.25 4.53 -29.44
C THR A 391 16.30 3.62 -28.21
N THR A 392 15.14 3.40 -27.55
CA THR A 392 15.00 2.39 -26.50
C THR A 392 13.86 1.46 -26.88
N GLN A 393 14.22 0.19 -27.11
CA GLN A 393 13.31 -0.88 -27.51
C GLN A 393 12.67 -1.54 -26.28
N PRO A 394 11.45 -2.08 -26.37
CA PRO A 394 10.89 -2.88 -25.29
C PRO A 394 11.64 -4.21 -25.19
N THR A 395 11.89 -4.68 -23.97
CA THR A 395 12.63 -5.91 -23.69
C THR A 395 11.67 -7.03 -23.30
N SER A 396 11.86 -8.26 -23.80
CA SER A 396 11.08 -9.42 -23.36
C SER A 396 11.17 -9.65 -21.84
N LEU A 397 10.06 -10.03 -21.21
CA LEU A 397 9.95 -10.21 -19.76
C LEU A 397 9.43 -11.60 -19.42
N GLY A 398 9.99 -12.21 -18.38
CA GLY A 398 9.44 -13.40 -17.71
C GLY A 398 8.83 -12.98 -16.38
N VAL A 399 7.51 -13.07 -16.21
CA VAL A 399 6.80 -12.49 -15.06
C VAL A 399 5.85 -13.52 -14.47
N THR A 400 5.86 -13.66 -13.15
CA THR A 400 4.96 -14.57 -12.42
C THR A 400 3.50 -14.16 -12.57
N LEU A 401 2.63 -15.15 -12.75
CA LEU A 401 1.17 -14.99 -12.80
C LEU A 401 0.67 -14.11 -11.63
N GLY A 402 -0.08 -13.06 -11.94
CA GLY A 402 -0.67 -12.16 -10.95
C GLY A 402 0.17 -10.95 -10.53
N ASN A 403 1.30 -10.68 -11.18
CA ASN A 403 2.09 -9.47 -10.96
C ASN A 403 1.78 -8.39 -12.02
N ASP A 404 2.16 -7.14 -11.76
CA ASP A 404 2.08 -6.06 -12.75
C ASP A 404 3.26 -6.07 -13.73
N VAL A 405 3.05 -5.52 -14.93
CA VAL A 405 4.03 -5.46 -16.03
C VAL A 405 4.00 -4.10 -16.71
N THR A 406 5.18 -3.47 -16.83
CA THR A 406 5.37 -2.21 -17.56
C THR A 406 6.36 -2.39 -18.71
N TYR A 407 5.90 -2.18 -19.95
CA TYR A 407 6.76 -1.98 -21.11
C TYR A 407 6.91 -0.48 -21.37
N ARG A 408 8.11 -0.02 -21.76
CA ARG A 408 8.34 1.37 -22.16
C ARG A 408 9.28 1.45 -23.36
N VAL A 409 9.09 2.48 -24.18
CA VAL A 409 10.00 2.84 -25.29
C VAL A 409 10.49 4.28 -25.18
N VAL A 410 11.55 4.60 -25.94
CA VAL A 410 11.97 5.97 -26.23
C VAL A 410 12.17 6.09 -27.74
N ALA A 411 11.71 7.19 -28.34
CA ALA A 411 11.80 7.44 -29.77
C ALA A 411 12.20 8.88 -30.07
N SER A 412 13.06 9.07 -31.07
CA SER A 412 13.45 10.36 -31.64
C SER A 412 12.67 10.64 -32.94
N GLY A 413 12.79 11.86 -33.47
CA GLY A 413 12.09 12.28 -34.69
C GLY A 413 10.65 12.76 -34.45
N SER A 414 10.41 13.46 -33.33
CA SER A 414 9.14 14.13 -33.00
C SER A 414 7.89 13.25 -33.16
N PRO A 415 7.76 12.15 -32.39
CA PRO A 415 6.61 11.25 -32.47
C PRO A 415 5.32 11.96 -32.07
N SER A 416 4.30 11.90 -32.93
CA SER A 416 2.97 12.49 -32.72
C SER A 416 1.91 11.46 -32.30
N GLY A 417 2.28 10.19 -32.15
CA GLY A 417 1.38 9.14 -31.67
C GLY A 417 2.05 7.79 -31.49
N TYR A 418 1.49 6.99 -30.58
CA TYR A 418 1.88 5.61 -30.28
C TYR A 418 0.64 4.72 -30.40
N GLN A 419 0.81 3.47 -30.80
CA GLN A 419 -0.19 2.42 -30.65
C GLN A 419 0.49 1.12 -30.27
N TRP A 420 0.19 0.59 -29.09
CA TRP A 420 0.66 -0.73 -28.68
C TRP A 420 -0.15 -1.85 -29.34
N PHE A 421 0.54 -2.93 -29.69
CA PHE A 421 -0.01 -4.12 -30.30
C PHE A 421 0.42 -5.35 -29.50
N ARG A 422 -0.43 -6.36 -29.49
CA ARG A 422 -0.15 -7.68 -28.94
C ARG A 422 -0.56 -8.76 -29.94
N ASN A 423 0.36 -9.67 -30.26
CA ASN A 423 0.16 -10.75 -31.24
C ASN A 423 -0.36 -10.27 -32.61
N GLY A 424 -0.10 -9.01 -32.97
CA GLY A 424 -0.57 -8.36 -34.22
C GLY A 424 -1.84 -7.51 -34.09
N SER A 425 -2.61 -7.63 -33.01
CA SER A 425 -3.83 -6.84 -32.76
C SER A 425 -3.53 -5.58 -31.94
N PRO A 426 -4.13 -4.41 -32.26
CA PRO A 426 -3.95 -3.19 -31.48
C PRO A 426 -4.64 -3.29 -30.11
N ILE A 427 -3.96 -2.83 -29.05
CA ILE A 427 -4.52 -2.77 -27.70
C ILE A 427 -5.27 -1.45 -27.53
N SER A 428 -6.58 -1.53 -27.31
CA SER A 428 -7.44 -0.33 -27.21
C SER A 428 -7.01 0.59 -26.08
N GLY A 429 -6.94 1.90 -26.35
CA GLY A 429 -6.59 2.94 -25.38
C GLY A 429 -5.12 3.00 -24.93
N LYS A 430 -4.25 2.07 -25.37
CA LYS A 430 -2.82 2.08 -25.03
C LYS A 430 -2.02 2.80 -26.12
N THR A 431 -2.05 4.14 -26.03
CA THR A 431 -1.54 5.07 -27.07
C THR A 431 -0.44 6.02 -26.58
N THR A 432 0.32 5.62 -25.58
CA THR A 432 1.46 6.35 -24.97
C THR A 432 2.79 5.61 -25.18
N ASP A 433 3.90 6.20 -24.74
CA ASP A 433 5.24 5.59 -24.78
C ASP A 433 5.41 4.35 -23.86
N THR A 434 4.40 4.09 -23.03
CA THR A 434 4.42 3.13 -21.92
C THR A 434 3.14 2.28 -21.93
N LEU A 435 3.28 0.98 -21.77
CA LEU A 435 2.18 0.01 -21.66
C LEU A 435 2.25 -0.69 -20.30
N GLU A 436 1.26 -0.39 -19.46
CA GLU A 436 1.01 -1.09 -18.20
C GLU A 436 -0.05 -2.18 -18.40
N LEU A 437 0.19 -3.34 -17.78
CA LEU A 437 -0.73 -4.47 -17.63
C LEU A 437 -0.70 -4.86 -16.15
N ASN A 438 -1.85 -5.12 -15.54
CA ASN A 438 -1.95 -5.38 -14.10
C ASN A 438 -2.45 -6.80 -13.85
N ASP A 439 -2.10 -7.40 -12.71
CA ASP A 439 -2.54 -8.75 -12.29
C ASP A 439 -2.33 -9.84 -13.37
N VAL A 440 -1.19 -9.85 -14.09
CA VAL A 440 -1.10 -10.49 -15.41
C VAL A 440 -1.45 -11.98 -15.44
N SER A 441 -2.25 -12.34 -16.42
CA SER A 441 -2.81 -13.67 -16.64
C SER A 441 -2.03 -14.44 -17.73
N ALA A 442 -2.28 -15.74 -17.91
CA ALA A 442 -1.83 -16.44 -19.12
C ALA A 442 -2.46 -15.83 -20.39
N ASP A 443 -3.64 -15.23 -20.27
CA ASP A 443 -4.30 -14.46 -21.32
C ASP A 443 -3.59 -13.14 -21.64
N ASP A 444 -2.44 -12.82 -21.01
CA ASP A 444 -1.52 -11.74 -21.37
C ASP A 444 -0.24 -12.22 -22.08
N ALA A 445 0.07 -13.52 -22.08
CA ALA A 445 1.26 -14.05 -22.76
C ALA A 445 1.29 -13.70 -24.27
N GLY A 446 2.47 -13.39 -24.82
CA GLY A 446 2.61 -13.12 -26.26
C GLY A 446 3.62 -12.04 -26.63
N GLY A 447 3.66 -11.72 -27.93
CA GLY A 447 4.55 -10.70 -28.49
C GLY A 447 3.92 -9.31 -28.50
N TYR A 448 4.49 -8.41 -27.72
CA TYR A 448 4.14 -6.99 -27.65
C TYR A 448 5.09 -6.15 -28.50
N TYR A 449 4.53 -5.17 -29.22
CA TYR A 449 5.32 -4.13 -29.90
C TYR A 449 4.53 -2.83 -29.95
N VAL A 450 5.19 -1.72 -30.19
CA VAL A 450 4.55 -0.42 -30.41
C VAL A 450 4.87 0.09 -31.82
N VAL A 451 3.89 0.71 -32.47
CA VAL A 451 4.11 1.52 -33.66
C VAL A 451 4.12 2.98 -33.22
N VAL A 452 5.18 3.69 -33.60
CA VAL A 452 5.41 5.10 -33.29
C VAL A 452 5.36 5.89 -34.59
N THR A 453 4.55 6.93 -34.64
CA THR A 453 4.20 7.66 -35.87
C THR A 453 4.51 9.15 -35.75
N ASN A 454 4.93 9.77 -36.86
CA ASN A 454 4.97 11.21 -37.05
C ASN A 454 4.39 11.56 -38.44
N ALA A 455 4.48 12.83 -38.87
CA ALA A 455 3.97 13.28 -40.17
C ALA A 455 4.69 12.66 -41.39
N SER A 456 5.89 12.12 -41.20
CA SER A 456 6.77 11.58 -42.24
C SER A 456 6.82 10.04 -42.30
N GLY A 457 6.14 9.35 -41.38
CA GLY A 457 5.97 7.90 -41.42
C GLY A 457 5.78 7.27 -40.06
N SER A 458 5.95 5.96 -40.00
CA SER A 458 5.86 5.21 -38.74
C SER A 458 6.93 4.13 -38.66
N THR A 459 7.40 3.88 -37.44
CA THR A 459 8.40 2.85 -37.13
C THR A 459 7.83 1.92 -36.08
N LYS A 460 8.00 0.62 -36.33
CA LYS A 460 7.62 -0.46 -35.42
C LYS A 460 8.80 -0.83 -34.52
N SER A 461 8.55 -1.02 -33.23
CA SER A 461 9.55 -1.54 -32.29
C SER A 461 9.88 -3.01 -32.57
N ASN A 462 10.99 -3.47 -31.99
CA ASN A 462 11.20 -4.89 -31.75
C ASN A 462 10.00 -5.48 -31.00
N THR A 463 9.70 -6.76 -31.26
CA THR A 463 8.69 -7.50 -30.49
C THR A 463 9.32 -7.99 -29.19
N ALA A 464 8.82 -7.49 -28.06
CA ALA A 464 9.12 -8.01 -26.73
C ALA A 464 8.12 -9.11 -26.37
N THR A 465 8.60 -10.27 -25.91
CA THR A 465 7.72 -11.37 -25.49
C THR A 465 7.41 -11.26 -24.00
N LEU A 466 6.14 -11.25 -23.62
CA LEU A 466 5.71 -11.57 -22.26
C LEU A 466 5.60 -13.08 -22.11
N SER A 467 6.43 -13.66 -21.25
CA SER A 467 6.36 -15.06 -20.83
C SER A 467 5.80 -15.12 -19.42
N ILE A 468 4.65 -15.76 -19.25
CA ILE A 468 4.00 -15.90 -17.93
C ILE A 468 4.62 -17.10 -17.23
N LEU A 469 5.25 -16.85 -16.09
CA LEU A 469 5.88 -17.85 -15.24
C LEU A 469 4.85 -18.37 -14.21
N PRO A 470 4.87 -19.67 -13.87
CA PRO A 470 4.03 -20.18 -12.81
C PRO A 470 4.44 -19.59 -11.45
N ASP A 471 3.51 -19.58 -10.50
CA ASP A 471 3.73 -19.09 -9.14
C ASP A 471 4.58 -20.04 -8.28
N SER A 472 5.00 -19.59 -7.10
CA SER A 472 5.87 -20.34 -6.19
C SER A 472 5.14 -20.76 -4.91
N LEU A 473 4.10 -21.58 -5.06
CA LEU A 473 3.33 -22.09 -3.92
C LEU A 473 4.08 -23.19 -3.15
N ALA A 474 4.06 -23.09 -1.82
CA ALA A 474 4.73 -24.04 -0.94
C ALA A 474 3.98 -25.37 -0.84
N ASN A 475 4.71 -26.48 -0.96
CA ASN A 475 4.22 -27.84 -0.66
C ASN A 475 3.55 -27.90 0.72
N GLN A 476 2.48 -28.69 0.83
CA GLN A 476 1.74 -28.86 2.08
C GLN A 476 1.99 -30.24 2.70
N SER A 477 1.75 -30.34 4.00
CA SER A 477 1.78 -31.62 4.72
C SER A 477 0.56 -31.76 5.61
N VAL A 478 -0.05 -32.95 5.65
CA VAL A 478 -1.24 -33.23 6.47
C VAL A 478 -1.11 -34.57 7.18
N THR A 479 -1.69 -34.68 8.37
CA THR A 479 -1.83 -35.97 9.06
C THR A 479 -2.98 -36.76 8.46
N GLN A 480 -2.80 -38.07 8.25
CA GLN A 480 -3.83 -38.96 7.72
C GLN A 480 -5.14 -38.86 8.54
N GLY A 481 -6.25 -38.65 7.85
CA GLY A 481 -7.59 -38.48 8.43
C GLY A 481 -8.00 -37.03 8.72
N TYR A 482 -7.07 -36.08 8.64
CA TYR A 482 -7.34 -34.65 8.83
C TYR A 482 -7.58 -33.94 7.49
N GLU A 483 -7.86 -32.63 7.54
CA GLU A 483 -8.06 -31.80 6.36
C GLU A 483 -6.89 -30.86 6.07
N VAL A 484 -6.78 -30.42 4.82
CA VAL A 484 -5.76 -29.48 4.34
C VAL A 484 -6.37 -28.51 3.33
N SER A 485 -5.93 -27.26 3.37
CA SER A 485 -6.38 -26.22 2.44
C SER A 485 -5.24 -25.70 1.57
N PHE A 486 -5.55 -25.45 0.31
CA PHE A 486 -4.67 -24.84 -0.68
C PHE A 486 -5.29 -23.51 -1.12
N SER A 487 -4.47 -22.46 -1.26
CA SER A 487 -4.92 -21.13 -1.72
C SER A 487 -4.19 -20.73 -2.98
N ALA A 488 -4.95 -20.25 -3.97
CA ALA A 488 -4.44 -19.55 -5.15
C ALA A 488 -4.27 -18.04 -4.86
N PRO A 489 -3.56 -17.29 -5.72
CA PRO A 489 -3.60 -15.82 -5.73
C PRO A 489 -5.01 -15.26 -6.02
N THR A 490 -5.26 -13.99 -5.67
CA THR A 490 -6.56 -13.33 -5.90
C THR A 490 -6.59 -12.70 -7.30
N LEU A 491 -7.01 -13.46 -8.31
CA LEU A 491 -7.05 -13.04 -9.71
C LEU A 491 -8.47 -13.00 -10.28
N SER A 492 -8.67 -12.17 -11.30
CA SER A 492 -9.94 -12.09 -12.04
C SER A 492 -10.12 -13.29 -12.98
N GLY A 493 -11.27 -13.97 -12.86
CA GLY A 493 -11.61 -15.14 -13.68
C GLY A 493 -12.40 -16.17 -12.87
N SER A 494 -12.53 -17.37 -13.43
CA SER A 494 -13.14 -18.52 -12.77
C SER A 494 -12.09 -19.59 -12.46
N TYR A 495 -12.12 -20.14 -11.24
CA TYR A 495 -11.13 -21.12 -10.77
C TYR A 495 -11.62 -22.54 -11.05
N GLN A 496 -10.70 -23.45 -11.36
CA GLN A 496 -10.91 -24.89 -11.34
C GLN A 496 -9.64 -25.56 -10.81
N TRP A 497 -9.72 -26.17 -9.62
CA TRP A 497 -8.61 -26.95 -9.08
C TRP A 497 -8.49 -28.29 -9.79
N GLN A 498 -7.25 -28.75 -9.96
CA GLN A 498 -6.89 -30.03 -10.55
C GLN A 498 -5.97 -30.83 -9.64
N ILE A 499 -6.08 -32.15 -9.70
CA ILE A 499 -5.28 -33.12 -8.95
C ILE A 499 -4.55 -34.08 -9.89
N SER A 500 -3.31 -34.40 -9.52
CA SER A 500 -2.50 -35.48 -10.09
C SER A 500 -2.13 -36.48 -9.01
N LEU A 501 -2.31 -37.77 -9.28
CA LEU A 501 -1.91 -38.89 -8.40
C LEU A 501 -0.66 -39.63 -8.91
N ASN A 502 0.01 -39.09 -9.95
CA ASN A 502 1.13 -39.72 -10.64
C ASN A 502 2.25 -38.71 -10.95
N GLY A 503 2.60 -37.88 -9.97
CA GLY A 503 3.73 -36.94 -10.06
C GLY A 503 3.61 -35.90 -11.18
N GLY A 504 2.39 -35.46 -11.48
CA GLY A 504 2.12 -34.43 -12.49
C GLY A 504 1.96 -34.96 -13.91
N THR A 505 2.04 -36.28 -14.12
CA THR A 505 1.95 -36.90 -15.46
C THR A 505 0.56 -36.76 -16.09
N THR A 506 -0.51 -36.93 -15.29
CA THR A 506 -1.88 -36.64 -15.70
C THR A 506 -2.60 -35.83 -14.63
N TRP A 507 -3.46 -34.91 -15.09
CA TRP A 507 -4.23 -34.00 -14.26
C TRP A 507 -5.72 -34.18 -14.54
N ASN A 508 -6.53 -34.17 -13.48
CA ASN A 508 -7.98 -34.28 -13.56
C ASN A 508 -8.59 -33.16 -12.70
N ASP A 509 -9.73 -32.62 -13.10
CA ASP A 509 -10.45 -31.63 -12.29
C ASP A 509 -10.88 -32.22 -10.94
N VAL A 510 -10.74 -31.45 -9.87
CA VAL A 510 -11.10 -31.86 -8.51
C VAL A 510 -12.64 -31.95 -8.42
N PRO A 511 -13.21 -33.14 -8.13
CA PRO A 511 -14.65 -33.32 -8.15
C PRO A 511 -15.32 -32.72 -6.91
N ILE A 512 -16.39 -31.94 -7.11
CA ILE A 512 -17.18 -31.37 -6.01
C ILE A 512 -17.94 -32.51 -5.30
N ASN A 513 -17.49 -32.91 -4.11
CA ASN A 513 -18.10 -33.95 -3.28
C ASN A 513 -17.68 -33.79 -1.80
N SER A 514 -18.07 -34.73 -0.93
CA SER A 514 -17.80 -34.64 0.52
C SER A 514 -16.32 -34.67 0.95
N ALA A 515 -15.38 -34.96 0.05
CA ALA A 515 -13.95 -34.90 0.29
C ALA A 515 -13.29 -33.60 -0.21
N TYR A 516 -14.00 -32.78 -1.01
CA TYR A 516 -13.46 -31.56 -1.62
C TYR A 516 -14.46 -30.41 -1.59
N SER A 517 -14.12 -29.31 -0.91
CA SER A 517 -14.88 -28.06 -0.95
C SER A 517 -14.06 -26.93 -1.57
N GLY A 518 -14.71 -25.98 -2.25
CA GLY A 518 -14.03 -24.86 -2.89
C GLY A 518 -13.26 -25.19 -4.18
N ALA A 519 -13.48 -26.35 -4.80
CA ALA A 519 -12.81 -26.79 -6.03
C ALA A 519 -12.94 -25.82 -7.22
N THR A 520 -13.90 -24.90 -7.22
CA THR A 520 -14.07 -23.82 -8.21
C THR A 520 -13.89 -22.41 -7.61
N SER A 521 -13.13 -22.29 -6.53
CA SER A 521 -12.83 -21.03 -5.84
C SER A 521 -11.34 -20.87 -5.55
N GLN A 522 -10.94 -19.70 -5.05
CA GLN A 522 -9.56 -19.41 -4.67
C GLN A 522 -8.98 -20.39 -3.64
N ILE A 523 -9.82 -20.96 -2.76
CA ILE A 523 -9.38 -21.89 -1.70
C ILE A 523 -10.02 -23.26 -1.91
N LEU A 524 -9.20 -24.27 -2.16
CA LEU A 524 -9.60 -25.68 -2.11
C LEU A 524 -9.34 -26.23 -0.70
N THR A 525 -10.32 -26.88 -0.07
CA THR A 525 -10.11 -27.70 1.13
C THR A 525 -10.39 -29.16 0.81
N VAL A 526 -9.43 -30.03 1.14
CA VAL A 526 -9.52 -31.48 1.03
C VAL A 526 -9.69 -32.07 2.43
N SER A 527 -10.83 -32.73 2.70
CA SER A 527 -11.18 -33.24 4.02
C SER A 527 -11.00 -34.75 4.13
N ASN A 528 -10.60 -35.23 5.33
CA ASN A 528 -10.35 -36.65 5.64
C ASN A 528 -9.31 -37.31 4.70
N VAL A 529 -8.12 -36.70 4.61
CA VAL A 529 -7.08 -37.10 3.65
C VAL A 529 -6.52 -38.49 3.97
N GLY A 530 -6.71 -39.44 3.06
CA GLY A 530 -6.14 -40.79 3.15
C GLY A 530 -4.66 -40.84 2.78
N ILE A 531 -3.92 -41.83 3.29
CA ILE A 531 -2.49 -42.04 2.98
C ILE A 531 -2.19 -42.23 1.48
N SER A 532 -3.20 -42.61 0.69
CA SER A 532 -3.15 -42.69 -0.78
C SER A 532 -2.93 -41.35 -1.48
N PHE A 533 -3.08 -40.22 -0.78
CA PHE A 533 -2.75 -38.88 -1.27
C PHE A 533 -1.29 -38.48 -1.01
N ASN A 534 -0.46 -39.33 -0.40
CA ASN A 534 0.94 -39.01 -0.17
C ASN A 534 1.71 -38.90 -1.51
N GLY A 535 2.26 -37.73 -1.81
CA GLY A 535 2.86 -37.43 -3.11
C GLY A 535 1.85 -37.04 -4.20
N ALA A 536 0.57 -36.90 -3.88
CA ALA A 536 -0.40 -36.28 -4.78
C ALA A 536 -0.02 -34.80 -4.99
N GLN A 537 -0.36 -34.26 -6.17
CA GLN A 537 -0.10 -32.88 -6.51
C GLN A 537 -1.41 -32.15 -6.85
N PHE A 538 -1.51 -30.90 -6.42
CA PHE A 538 -2.66 -30.02 -6.65
C PHE A 538 -2.20 -28.76 -7.38
N ARG A 539 -3.01 -28.26 -8.31
CA ARG A 539 -2.80 -26.96 -8.97
C ARG A 539 -4.16 -26.33 -9.25
N TYR A 540 -4.19 -25.01 -9.45
CA TYR A 540 -5.38 -24.33 -9.96
C TYR A 540 -5.22 -24.03 -11.45
N VAL A 541 -6.35 -24.02 -12.15
CA VAL A 541 -6.53 -23.42 -13.47
C VAL A 541 -7.45 -22.21 -13.30
N ILE A 542 -7.15 -21.10 -13.96
CA ILE A 542 -8.04 -19.94 -14.06
C ILE A 542 -8.50 -19.83 -15.50
N THR A 543 -9.80 -19.60 -15.71
CA THR A 543 -10.40 -19.36 -17.03
C THR A 543 -11.01 -17.96 -17.08
N SER A 544 -10.66 -17.22 -18.13
CA SER A 544 -11.07 -15.84 -18.42
C SER A 544 -11.43 -15.71 -19.90
N ASP A 545 -11.95 -14.55 -20.31
CA ASP A 545 -12.48 -14.35 -21.68
C ASP A 545 -11.43 -14.50 -22.80
N GLY A 546 -10.14 -14.54 -22.48
CA GLY A 546 -9.04 -14.72 -23.44
C GLY A 546 -8.48 -16.14 -23.54
N GLY A 547 -8.76 -17.04 -22.59
CA GLY A 547 -8.07 -18.32 -22.45
C GLY A 547 -8.00 -18.89 -21.03
N THR A 548 -6.91 -19.61 -20.74
CA THR A 548 -6.69 -20.27 -19.45
C THR A 548 -5.25 -20.17 -18.93
N ALA A 549 -5.12 -19.88 -17.64
CA ALA A 549 -3.87 -19.93 -16.88
C ALA A 549 -3.78 -21.18 -16.00
N THR A 550 -2.58 -21.65 -15.67
CA THR A 550 -2.38 -22.79 -14.76
C THR A 550 -1.24 -22.47 -13.78
N GLY A 551 -1.52 -22.58 -12.49
CA GLY A 551 -0.54 -22.37 -11.42
C GLY A 551 0.41 -23.57 -11.22
N SER A 552 1.37 -23.39 -10.33
CA SER A 552 2.32 -24.44 -9.94
C SER A 552 1.68 -25.65 -9.28
N ALA A 553 2.35 -26.80 -9.39
CA ALA A 553 1.98 -28.04 -8.74
C ALA A 553 2.45 -28.08 -7.28
N ILE A 554 1.52 -27.88 -6.34
CA ILE A 554 1.72 -28.06 -4.91
C ILE A 554 1.73 -29.56 -4.60
N THR A 555 2.82 -30.09 -4.05
CA THR A 555 2.87 -31.50 -3.60
C THR A 555 2.35 -31.62 -2.18
N LEU A 556 1.47 -32.60 -1.94
CA LEU A 556 0.93 -32.93 -0.63
C LEU A 556 1.68 -34.13 -0.03
N SER A 557 2.29 -33.93 1.13
CA SER A 557 2.84 -35.02 1.95
C SER A 557 1.80 -35.47 2.97
N VAL A 558 1.47 -36.77 3.01
CA VAL A 558 0.53 -37.32 4.00
C VAL A 558 1.29 -38.16 5.01
N ASN A 559 1.36 -37.65 6.24
CA ASN A 559 2.01 -38.32 7.36
C ASN A 559 1.02 -39.26 8.05
N SER A 560 1.43 -40.49 8.35
CA SER A 560 0.59 -41.42 9.14
C SER A 560 0.37 -40.88 10.55
N ALA A 561 -0.86 -41.02 11.07
CA ALA A 561 -1.23 -40.63 12.43
C ALA A 561 -0.62 -41.59 13.48
N LEU A 562 0.70 -41.51 13.70
CA LEU A 562 1.43 -42.37 14.65
C LEU A 562 1.16 -42.02 16.12
N ILE A 563 0.68 -40.81 16.37
CA ILE A 563 0.19 -40.31 17.65
C ILE A 563 -1.12 -39.59 17.33
N PRO A 564 -2.26 -40.30 17.20
CA PRO A 564 -3.52 -39.74 16.70
C PRO A 564 -4.18 -38.67 17.58
N PHE A 565 -3.79 -38.54 18.86
CA PHE A 565 -4.28 -37.51 19.77
C PHE A 565 -3.21 -37.09 20.81
N PRO A 566 -2.16 -36.35 20.39
CA PRO A 566 -1.09 -35.92 21.28
C PRO A 566 -1.61 -34.84 22.23
N VAL A 567 -1.54 -35.06 23.55
CA VAL A 567 -2.13 -34.13 24.54
C VAL A 567 -1.11 -33.39 25.39
N SER A 568 -0.02 -34.04 25.77
CA SER A 568 1.06 -33.41 26.53
C SER A 568 2.41 -33.94 26.04
N LEU A 569 3.45 -33.12 26.13
CA LEU A 569 4.81 -33.51 25.76
C LEU A 569 5.88 -32.95 26.69
N THR A 570 7.02 -33.62 26.70
CA THR A 570 8.21 -33.16 27.43
C THR A 570 9.48 -33.61 26.71
N VAL A 571 10.63 -32.98 26.99
CA VAL A 571 11.90 -33.22 26.29
C VAL A 571 13.02 -33.57 27.28
N ASP A 572 13.78 -34.63 27.01
CA ASP A 572 14.91 -35.03 27.86
C ASP A 572 16.20 -34.26 27.54
N GLY A 573 17.23 -34.41 28.39
CA GLY A 573 18.53 -33.75 28.20
C GLY A 573 19.32 -34.24 26.98
N SER A 574 18.81 -35.24 26.24
CA SER A 574 19.35 -35.72 24.97
C SER A 574 18.51 -35.30 23.75
N GLY A 575 17.47 -34.48 23.95
CA GLY A 575 16.59 -34.00 22.89
C GLY A 575 15.54 -35.01 22.40
N ASN A 576 15.30 -36.11 23.13
CA ASN A 576 14.16 -36.98 22.81
C ASN A 576 12.88 -36.37 23.36
N LEU A 577 11.80 -36.41 22.57
CA LEU A 577 10.47 -36.06 23.05
C LEU A 577 9.78 -37.28 23.65
N TYR A 578 8.95 -37.04 24.66
CA TYR A 578 8.02 -38.01 25.22
C TYR A 578 6.63 -37.40 25.18
N VAL A 579 5.66 -38.13 24.64
CA VAL A 579 4.32 -37.62 24.31
C VAL A 579 3.25 -38.58 24.83
N THR A 580 2.20 -38.05 25.46
CA THR A 580 1.03 -38.84 25.83
C THR A 580 -0.04 -38.78 24.75
N ASP A 581 -0.55 -39.95 24.37
CA ASP A 581 -1.74 -40.05 23.53
C ASP A 581 -2.95 -40.47 24.37
N SER A 582 -3.91 -39.55 24.52
CA SER A 582 -5.10 -39.84 25.32
C SER A 582 -6.09 -40.78 24.60
N SER A 583 -6.06 -40.86 23.27
CA SER A 583 -7.02 -41.63 22.46
C SER A 583 -6.71 -43.12 22.41
N VAL A 584 -5.42 -43.48 22.26
CA VAL A 584 -4.96 -44.88 22.28
C VAL A 584 -4.39 -45.30 23.64
N HIS A 585 -4.31 -44.39 24.60
CA HIS A 585 -3.94 -44.62 26.00
C HIS A 585 -2.48 -45.06 26.21
N THR A 586 -1.57 -44.41 25.49
CA THR A 586 -0.15 -44.75 25.43
C THR A 586 0.76 -43.57 25.72
N VAL A 587 1.99 -43.87 26.13
CA VAL A 587 3.11 -42.94 26.21
C VAL A 587 4.10 -43.32 25.12
N HIS A 588 4.42 -42.38 24.24
CA HIS A 588 5.35 -42.55 23.13
C HIS A 588 6.69 -41.88 23.43
N LYS A 589 7.79 -42.45 22.92
CA LYS A 589 9.07 -41.77 22.78
C LYS A 589 9.28 -41.43 21.31
N ILE A 590 9.80 -40.23 21.04
CA ILE A 590 10.25 -39.78 19.74
C ILE A 590 11.75 -39.47 19.85
N THR A 591 12.58 -40.10 19.00
CA THR A 591 14.02 -39.80 18.95
C THR A 591 14.29 -38.45 18.29
N THR A 592 15.51 -37.93 18.47
CA THR A 592 16.08 -36.80 17.68
C THR A 592 16.12 -37.06 16.17
N THR A 593 15.88 -38.30 15.72
CA THR A 593 15.77 -38.73 14.32
C THR A 593 14.33 -39.04 13.89
N ASN A 594 13.36 -38.44 14.60
CA ASN A 594 11.91 -38.54 14.40
C ASN A 594 11.36 -39.99 14.38
N ARG A 595 12.03 -40.92 15.07
CA ARG A 595 11.56 -42.31 15.20
C ARG A 595 10.64 -42.43 16.41
N VAL A 596 9.39 -42.83 16.17
CA VAL A 596 8.34 -43.01 17.19
C VAL A 596 8.32 -44.46 17.65
N SER A 597 8.28 -44.68 18.97
CA SER A 597 7.95 -45.97 19.57
C SER A 597 6.98 -45.79 20.75
N THR A 598 6.10 -46.76 20.96
CA THR A 598 5.32 -46.86 22.21
C THR A 598 6.28 -47.29 23.32
N LEU A 599 6.42 -46.44 24.34
CA LEU A 599 7.24 -46.73 25.52
C LEU A 599 6.44 -47.54 26.55
N ALA A 600 5.20 -47.15 26.80
CA ALA A 600 4.31 -47.78 27.77
C ALA A 600 2.83 -47.58 27.43
N GLY A 601 1.98 -48.48 27.95
CA GLY A 601 0.57 -48.58 27.57
C GLY A 601 0.40 -49.50 26.37
N SER A 602 -0.84 -49.91 26.09
CA SER A 602 -1.18 -50.77 24.96
C SER A 602 -2.43 -50.22 24.26
N SER A 603 -2.29 -49.99 22.96
CA SER A 603 -3.22 -49.21 22.14
C SER A 603 -4.67 -49.68 22.25
N GLY A 604 -5.58 -48.75 22.50
CA GLY A 604 -7.04 -48.95 22.41
C GLY A 604 -7.67 -49.75 23.55
N ALA A 605 -6.93 -50.08 24.61
CA ALA A 605 -7.47 -50.78 25.78
C ALA A 605 -7.04 -50.12 27.10
N ALA A 606 -7.97 -49.35 27.67
CA ALA A 606 -7.78 -48.56 28.88
C ALA A 606 -7.65 -49.41 30.17
N GLY A 607 -7.10 -48.82 31.22
CA GLY A 607 -7.08 -49.39 32.57
C GLY A 607 -5.98 -48.78 33.44
N ALA A 608 -5.83 -49.26 34.68
CA ALA A 608 -4.91 -48.68 35.68
C ALA A 608 -3.75 -49.61 36.09
N SER A 609 -3.52 -50.75 35.40
CA SER A 609 -2.49 -51.71 35.81
C SER A 609 -1.07 -51.16 35.68
N ASN A 610 -0.25 -51.47 36.68
CA ASN A 610 1.20 -51.34 36.61
C ASN A 610 1.79 -52.53 35.83
N GLY A 611 2.97 -52.37 35.24
CA GLY A 611 3.58 -53.37 34.38
C GLY A 611 4.71 -52.79 33.52
N THR A 612 5.20 -53.56 32.54
CA THR A 612 6.24 -53.10 31.60
C THR A 612 5.67 -53.00 30.19
N SER A 613 5.93 -51.87 29.53
CA SER A 613 5.53 -51.54 28.16
C SER A 613 4.02 -51.77 27.95
N GLU A 614 3.64 -52.70 27.06
CA GLU A 614 2.25 -53.01 26.69
C GLU A 614 1.44 -53.70 27.79
N ASN A 615 2.09 -54.23 28.84
CA ASN A 615 1.40 -54.83 30.00
C ASN A 615 0.93 -53.77 31.01
N ALA A 616 1.48 -52.56 30.96
CA ALA A 616 0.96 -51.43 31.69
C ALA A 616 -0.30 -50.87 31.00
N ARG A 617 -1.20 -50.26 31.78
CA ARG A 617 -2.40 -49.60 31.27
C ARG A 617 -2.48 -48.17 31.80
N PHE A 618 -2.96 -47.28 30.94
CA PHE A 618 -3.40 -45.93 31.25
C PHE A 618 -4.86 -45.76 30.82
N ASN A 619 -5.50 -44.66 31.21
CA ASN A 619 -6.81 -44.26 30.73
C ASN A 619 -6.79 -42.75 30.48
N GLN A 620 -6.76 -42.37 29.20
CA GLN A 620 -6.59 -40.99 28.74
C GLN A 620 -5.42 -40.25 29.43
N PRO A 621 -4.16 -40.73 29.32
CA PRO A 621 -3.01 -40.04 29.89
C PRO A 621 -2.89 -38.61 29.32
N SER A 622 -2.56 -37.66 30.18
CA SER A 622 -2.47 -36.22 29.89
C SER A 622 -1.10 -35.67 30.30
N GLY A 623 -0.98 -34.72 31.23
CA GLY A 623 0.28 -34.05 31.57
C GLY A 623 1.48 -34.98 31.76
N ILE A 624 2.62 -34.65 31.16
CA ILE A 624 3.88 -35.39 31.31
C ILE A 624 5.05 -34.47 31.63
N THR A 625 5.93 -34.92 32.52
CA THR A 625 7.19 -34.23 32.85
C THR A 625 8.33 -35.25 32.98
N THR A 626 9.55 -34.85 32.62
CA THR A 626 10.73 -35.73 32.63
C THR A 626 11.87 -35.15 33.47
N THR A 627 12.66 -36.03 34.09
CA THR A 627 14.01 -35.66 34.51
C THR A 627 14.95 -35.60 33.31
N ALA A 628 16.12 -34.98 33.46
CA ALA A 628 17.16 -34.95 32.42
C ALA A 628 17.62 -36.35 31.95
N ALA A 629 17.42 -37.39 32.77
CA ALA A 629 17.76 -38.79 32.48
C ALA A 629 16.61 -39.60 31.84
N GLY A 630 15.51 -38.96 31.43
CA GLY A 630 14.39 -39.64 30.78
C GLY A 630 13.51 -40.50 31.71
N LEU A 631 13.50 -40.19 33.02
CA LEU A 631 12.52 -40.75 33.97
C LEU A 631 11.28 -39.87 33.95
N LEU A 632 10.14 -40.45 33.58
CA LEU A 632 8.91 -39.72 33.33
C LEU A 632 7.95 -39.80 34.52
N THR A 633 7.21 -38.72 34.76
CA THR A 633 6.00 -38.73 35.57
C THR A 633 4.82 -38.29 34.70
N VAL A 634 3.76 -39.09 34.70
CA VAL A 634 2.62 -39.03 33.77
C VAL A 634 1.33 -38.92 34.59
N VAL A 635 0.48 -37.96 34.22
CA VAL A 635 -0.88 -37.83 34.73
C VAL A 635 -1.80 -38.76 33.97
N ASP A 636 -2.40 -39.71 34.67
CA ASP A 636 -3.27 -40.74 34.13
C ASP A 636 -4.73 -40.35 34.43
N MET A 637 -5.19 -39.36 33.65
CA MET A 637 -6.29 -38.43 33.98
C MET A 637 -7.58 -39.15 34.37
N ALA A 638 -8.08 -40.04 33.53
CA ALA A 638 -9.37 -40.68 33.74
C ALA A 638 -9.32 -41.78 34.81
N ASN A 639 -8.14 -42.31 35.12
CA ASN A 639 -7.91 -43.19 36.27
C ASN A 639 -7.68 -42.42 37.59
N THR A 640 -7.58 -41.08 37.56
CA THR A 640 -7.22 -40.23 38.72
C THR A 640 -5.90 -40.62 39.41
N LEU A 641 -4.89 -41.01 38.63
CA LEU A 641 -3.58 -41.43 39.14
C LEU A 641 -2.44 -40.53 38.65
N ILE A 642 -1.37 -40.46 39.46
CA ILE A 642 -0.04 -40.00 39.03
C ILE A 642 0.85 -41.23 38.91
N ARG A 643 1.40 -41.46 37.71
CA ARG A 643 2.20 -42.65 37.36
C ARG A 643 3.65 -42.24 37.08
N ARG A 644 4.60 -43.12 37.33
CA ARG A 644 6.01 -42.99 36.95
C ARG A 644 6.34 -44.04 35.89
N VAL A 645 7.01 -43.63 34.81
CA VAL A 645 7.43 -44.50 33.70
C VAL A 645 8.94 -44.41 33.53
N THR A 646 9.63 -45.54 33.55
CA THR A 646 11.08 -45.59 33.29
C THR A 646 11.41 -45.45 31.80
N SER A 647 12.67 -45.15 31.49
CA SER A 647 13.21 -45.19 30.12
C SER A 647 13.11 -46.56 29.43
N THR A 648 12.81 -47.62 30.19
CA THR A 648 12.53 -48.99 29.74
C THR A 648 11.04 -49.36 29.74
N GLY A 649 10.14 -48.41 29.97
CA GLY A 649 8.69 -48.61 29.91
C GLY A 649 8.06 -49.27 31.15
N VAL A 650 8.76 -49.37 32.28
CA VAL A 650 8.20 -49.89 33.54
C VAL A 650 7.34 -48.80 34.18
N VAL A 651 6.04 -49.09 34.36
CA VAL A 651 5.04 -48.18 34.93
C VAL A 651 4.73 -48.55 36.38
N THR A 652 4.78 -47.55 37.25
CA THR A 652 4.40 -47.67 38.68
C THR A 652 3.48 -46.51 39.08
N THR A 653 2.52 -46.74 39.98
CA THR A 653 1.71 -45.67 40.58
C THR A 653 2.52 -44.95 41.66
N LEU A 654 2.57 -43.61 41.62
CA LEU A 654 3.13 -42.79 42.69
C LEU A 654 2.06 -42.35 43.68
N ALA A 655 0.95 -41.80 43.17
CA ALA A 655 -0.13 -41.25 43.98
C ALA A 655 -1.50 -41.39 43.30
N GLY A 656 -2.57 -41.20 44.09
CA GLY A 656 -3.96 -41.31 43.65
C GLY A 656 -4.54 -42.71 43.87
N SER A 657 -5.87 -42.80 43.96
CA SER A 657 -6.62 -44.05 43.96
C SER A 657 -7.38 -44.23 42.63
N ALA A 658 -7.31 -45.44 42.07
CA ALA A 658 -7.72 -45.71 40.70
C ALA A 658 -9.25 -45.59 40.52
N ASN A 659 -9.69 -44.68 39.65
CA ASN A 659 -11.09 -44.31 39.40
C ASN A 659 -11.81 -43.68 40.61
N LEU A 660 -11.08 -43.26 41.65
CA LEU A 660 -11.65 -42.60 42.83
C LEU A 660 -11.41 -41.08 42.76
N ARG A 661 -12.40 -40.36 42.23
CA ARG A 661 -12.43 -38.89 42.24
C ARG A 661 -12.61 -38.38 43.67
N GLY A 662 -11.79 -37.40 44.07
CA GLY A 662 -11.84 -36.76 45.39
C GLY A 662 -10.78 -35.68 45.54
N ASN A 663 -10.64 -35.07 46.72
CA ASN A 663 -9.68 -34.00 47.00
C ASN A 663 -8.84 -34.24 48.25
N GLU A 664 -8.79 -35.48 48.75
CA GLU A 664 -8.08 -35.85 49.98
C GLU A 664 -6.57 -35.74 49.80
N ASP A 665 -5.90 -35.12 50.79
CA ASP A 665 -4.44 -35.06 50.92
C ASP A 665 -3.92 -36.33 51.63
N GLY A 666 -2.70 -36.77 51.32
CA GLY A 666 -2.19 -38.02 51.87
C GLY A 666 -0.93 -38.55 51.19
N ALA A 667 -0.41 -39.67 51.70
CA ALA A 667 0.75 -40.35 51.12
C ALA A 667 0.35 -41.33 50.01
N GLY A 668 0.88 -41.13 48.81
CA GLY A 668 0.71 -42.02 47.66
C GLY A 668 -0.76 -42.29 47.32
N THR A 669 -1.19 -43.54 47.40
CA THR A 669 -2.54 -43.96 47.02
C THR A 669 -3.63 -43.54 48.01
N ALA A 670 -3.26 -43.03 49.19
CA ALA A 670 -4.21 -42.47 50.16
C ALA A 670 -4.75 -41.09 49.71
N ALA A 671 -4.00 -40.36 48.89
CA ALA A 671 -4.48 -39.11 48.28
C ALA A 671 -5.47 -39.40 47.15
N THR A 672 -6.42 -38.48 46.92
CA THR A 672 -7.36 -38.52 45.79
C THR A 672 -7.31 -37.24 44.97
N PHE A 673 -7.62 -37.32 43.68
CA PHE A 673 -7.65 -36.20 42.73
C PHE A 673 -9.00 -36.18 42.01
N GLY A 674 -9.53 -35.02 41.67
CA GLY A 674 -10.83 -34.87 41.03
C GLY A 674 -10.75 -35.11 39.53
N MET A 675 -9.76 -34.46 38.90
CA MET A 675 -9.30 -34.73 37.54
C MET A 675 -7.95 -34.05 37.33
N PRO A 676 -6.82 -34.72 37.61
CA PRO A 676 -5.51 -34.13 37.38
C PRO A 676 -5.27 -34.01 35.87
N ILE A 677 -4.74 -32.86 35.41
CA ILE A 677 -4.43 -32.63 33.99
C ILE A 677 -2.95 -32.31 33.80
N GLY A 678 -2.48 -31.12 34.20
CA GLY A 678 -1.08 -30.73 34.07
C GLY A 678 -0.21 -31.16 35.25
N ILE A 679 1.09 -31.38 34.99
CA ILE A 679 2.11 -31.63 36.01
C ILE A 679 3.44 -31.00 35.60
N ALA A 680 4.18 -30.42 36.55
CA ALA A 680 5.58 -30.04 36.35
C ALA A 680 6.39 -30.29 37.63
N GLN A 681 7.67 -30.61 37.45
CA GLN A 681 8.62 -30.84 38.55
C GLN A 681 9.55 -29.63 38.73
N ASP A 682 9.84 -29.24 39.96
CA ASP A 682 10.86 -28.24 40.29
C ASP A 682 12.25 -28.88 40.51
N SER A 683 13.27 -28.04 40.68
CA SER A 683 14.66 -28.46 40.91
C SER A 683 14.91 -29.14 42.26
N SER A 684 13.94 -29.12 43.19
CA SER A 684 13.98 -29.94 44.43
C SER A 684 13.45 -31.37 44.21
N GLY A 685 12.89 -31.64 43.03
CA GLY A 685 12.18 -32.88 42.74
C GLY A 685 10.71 -32.89 43.17
N THR A 686 10.17 -31.75 43.61
CA THR A 686 8.76 -31.60 44.01
C THR A 686 7.88 -31.31 42.78
N PHE A 687 6.72 -31.95 42.71
CA PHE A 687 5.76 -31.76 41.62
C PHE A 687 4.64 -30.80 42.03
N THR A 688 4.23 -29.93 41.11
CA THR A 688 2.94 -29.24 41.15
C THR A 688 2.01 -29.88 40.11
N ILE A 689 0.77 -30.15 40.51
CA ILE A 689 -0.26 -30.82 39.71
C ILE A 689 -1.49 -29.91 39.66
N ALA A 690 -2.06 -29.70 38.47
CA ALA A 690 -3.33 -29.01 38.30
C ALA A 690 -4.49 -30.01 38.41
N ASP A 691 -5.32 -29.87 39.45
CA ASP A 691 -6.45 -30.77 39.75
C ASP A 691 -7.75 -30.10 39.28
N ALA A 692 -8.00 -30.21 37.98
CA ALA A 692 -8.81 -29.27 37.20
C ALA A 692 -10.26 -29.16 37.69
N THR A 693 -10.93 -30.29 37.96
CA THR A 693 -12.32 -30.30 38.44
C THR A 693 -12.46 -30.04 39.94
N ASN A 694 -11.37 -30.13 40.71
CA ASN A 694 -11.34 -29.66 42.10
C ASN A 694 -11.08 -28.15 42.20
N HIS A 695 -10.55 -27.55 41.13
CA HIS A 695 -10.15 -26.14 41.04
C HIS A 695 -9.01 -25.78 42.00
N THR A 696 -8.13 -26.75 42.26
CA THR A 696 -6.99 -26.65 43.17
C THR A 696 -5.68 -26.99 42.47
N LEU A 697 -4.59 -26.55 43.09
CA LEU A 697 -3.23 -27.02 42.79
C LEU A 697 -2.80 -27.96 43.90
N ARG A 698 -2.22 -29.10 43.55
CA ARG A 698 -1.73 -30.11 44.50
C ARG A 698 -0.21 -30.19 44.39
N LYS A 699 0.47 -30.29 45.52
CA LYS A 699 1.93 -30.42 45.66
C LYS A 699 2.26 -31.85 46.07
N MET A 700 3.02 -32.57 45.25
CA MET A 700 3.50 -33.92 45.54
C MET A 700 5.01 -33.89 45.74
N THR A 701 5.47 -34.29 46.93
CA THR A 701 6.90 -34.39 47.25
C THR A 701 7.56 -35.63 46.63
N ALA A 702 8.89 -35.68 46.60
CA ALA A 702 9.64 -36.87 46.17
C ALA A 702 9.40 -38.12 47.04
N ALA A 703 8.80 -37.97 48.23
CA ALA A 703 8.32 -39.06 49.08
C ALA A 703 6.85 -39.47 48.80
N ASN A 704 6.28 -39.01 47.69
CA ASN A 704 4.88 -39.19 47.28
C ASN A 704 3.83 -38.66 48.27
N ALA A 705 4.20 -37.81 49.24
CA ALA A 705 3.22 -37.10 50.06
C ALA A 705 2.59 -35.97 49.24
N VAL A 706 1.27 -36.02 49.07
CA VAL A 706 0.42 -35.07 48.34
C VAL A 706 -0.27 -34.14 49.34
N THR A 707 -0.24 -32.84 49.04
CA THR A 707 -0.89 -31.78 49.83
C THR A 707 -1.54 -30.75 48.89
N THR A 708 -2.55 -30.03 49.36
CA THR A 708 -3.16 -28.92 48.61
C THR A 708 -2.28 -27.68 48.74
N LEU A 709 -1.85 -27.12 47.60
CA LEU A 709 -0.95 -25.97 47.51
C LEU A 709 -1.71 -24.64 47.48
N ALA A 710 -2.77 -24.57 46.68
CA ALA A 710 -3.61 -23.38 46.52
C ALA A 710 -4.97 -23.73 45.90
N GLY A 711 -5.95 -22.85 46.09
CA GLY A 711 -7.35 -23.08 45.69
C GLY A 711 -8.16 -23.73 46.82
N GLU A 712 -9.47 -23.76 46.64
CA GLU A 712 -10.43 -24.36 47.58
C GLU A 712 -11.31 -25.36 46.81
N ALA A 713 -11.44 -26.58 47.33
CA ALA A 713 -12.09 -27.68 46.60
C ALA A 713 -13.56 -27.34 46.26
N GLY A 714 -13.94 -27.52 45.00
CA GLY A 714 -15.31 -27.27 44.53
C GLY A 714 -15.73 -25.79 44.49
N THR A 715 -14.84 -24.84 44.80
CA THR A 715 -15.13 -23.40 44.72
C THR A 715 -14.37 -22.75 43.57
N THR A 716 -15.05 -22.47 42.46
CA THR A 716 -14.47 -21.73 41.33
C THR A 716 -14.23 -20.25 41.65
N GLY A 717 -13.39 -19.60 40.84
CA GLY A 717 -13.20 -18.15 40.84
C GLY A 717 -11.83 -17.77 40.30
N SER A 718 -11.48 -16.48 40.32
CA SER A 718 -10.20 -15.96 39.81
C SER A 718 -9.39 -15.17 40.85
N THR A 719 -9.80 -15.22 42.12
CA THR A 719 -9.21 -14.48 43.25
C THR A 719 -7.73 -14.81 43.43
N ASP A 720 -6.90 -13.77 43.50
CA ASP A 720 -5.50 -13.85 43.93
C ASP A 720 -5.41 -13.90 45.47
N GLY A 721 -4.46 -14.64 46.02
CA GLY A 721 -4.39 -14.92 47.46
C GLY A 721 -3.44 -16.07 47.78
N SER A 722 -3.41 -16.52 49.05
CA SER A 722 -2.53 -17.62 49.48
C SER A 722 -3.32 -18.86 49.90
N GLY A 723 -2.85 -20.05 49.51
CA GLY A 723 -3.48 -21.32 49.87
C GLY A 723 -4.95 -21.38 49.46
N SER A 724 -5.81 -21.79 50.40
CA SER A 724 -7.27 -21.83 50.27
C SER A 724 -7.96 -20.45 50.16
N SER A 725 -7.22 -19.34 50.17
CA SER A 725 -7.78 -18.01 49.82
C SER A 725 -7.71 -17.70 48.33
N ALA A 726 -6.83 -18.36 47.57
CA ALA A 726 -6.81 -18.24 46.11
C ALA A 726 -8.00 -18.99 45.48
N ARG A 727 -8.39 -18.60 44.25
CA ARG A 727 -9.38 -19.34 43.45
C ARG A 727 -8.88 -19.54 42.02
N PHE A 728 -9.26 -20.67 41.44
CA PHE A 728 -9.03 -21.03 40.04
C PHE A 728 -10.36 -21.47 39.40
N ASN A 729 -10.39 -21.61 38.08
CA ASN A 729 -11.51 -22.18 37.34
C ASN A 729 -10.95 -23.07 36.22
N TYR A 730 -10.96 -24.38 36.49
CA TYR A 730 -10.36 -25.41 35.63
C TYR A 730 -8.87 -25.13 35.29
N PRO A 731 -7.96 -25.12 36.29
CA PRO A 731 -6.53 -25.01 36.03
C PRO A 731 -6.06 -26.21 35.19
N ALA A 732 -5.25 -25.95 34.15
CA ALA A 732 -4.90 -26.94 33.13
C ALA A 732 -3.39 -27.19 33.05
N GLY A 733 -2.64 -26.26 32.46
CA GLY A 733 -1.20 -26.34 32.27
C GLY A 733 -0.41 -25.91 33.51
N VAL A 734 0.75 -26.52 33.71
CA VAL A 734 1.68 -26.22 34.82
C VAL A 734 3.10 -26.14 34.24
N ALA A 735 3.85 -25.09 34.60
CA ALA A 735 5.28 -24.97 34.29
C ALA A 735 6.08 -24.51 35.51
N THR A 736 7.35 -24.92 35.57
CA THR A 736 8.30 -24.64 36.66
C THR A 736 9.60 -24.07 36.10
N HIS A 737 9.93 -22.83 36.48
CA HIS A 737 11.20 -22.21 36.11
C HIS A 737 12.29 -22.50 37.16
N PRO A 738 13.56 -22.80 36.78
CA PRO A 738 14.61 -23.23 37.72
C PRO A 738 14.90 -22.31 38.93
N VAL A 739 14.59 -21.01 38.86
CA VAL A 739 14.67 -20.08 40.01
C VAL A 739 13.37 -19.98 40.83
N GLY A 740 12.55 -21.03 40.86
CA GLY A 740 11.46 -21.22 41.83
C GLY A 740 10.13 -20.54 41.49
N GLY A 741 9.90 -20.18 40.22
CA GLY A 741 8.61 -19.68 39.75
C GLY A 741 7.72 -20.81 39.22
N ILE A 742 6.51 -20.95 39.76
CA ILE A 742 5.47 -21.85 39.22
C ILE A 742 4.49 -21.01 38.39
N TYR A 743 4.13 -21.49 37.21
CA TYR A 743 3.17 -20.84 36.32
C TYR A 743 2.04 -21.80 35.96
N ILE A 744 0.81 -21.27 35.94
CA ILE A 744 -0.43 -22.03 35.78
C ILE A 744 -1.30 -21.35 34.73
N SER A 745 -1.86 -22.12 33.81
CA SER A 745 -2.98 -21.64 33.00
C SER A 745 -4.28 -21.97 33.70
N ASP A 746 -5.04 -20.92 33.97
CA ASP A 746 -6.29 -20.93 34.71
C ASP A 746 -7.41 -20.83 33.66
N ALA A 747 -7.62 -21.96 32.98
CA ALA A 747 -8.05 -21.98 31.58
C ALA A 747 -9.43 -21.34 31.37
N THR A 748 -10.42 -21.69 32.19
CA THR A 748 -11.79 -21.14 32.05
C THR A 748 -11.89 -19.69 32.55
N ASN A 749 -10.89 -19.17 33.27
CA ASN A 749 -10.79 -17.74 33.60
C ASN A 749 -10.08 -16.90 32.53
N ASN A 750 -9.45 -17.53 31.52
CA ASN A 750 -8.55 -16.91 30.52
C ASN A 750 -7.34 -16.18 31.13
N LEU A 751 -6.80 -16.71 32.24
CA LEU A 751 -5.64 -16.12 32.93
C LEU A 751 -4.41 -17.03 32.89
N ILE A 752 -3.23 -16.39 32.90
CA ILE A 752 -1.99 -17.02 33.34
C ILE A 752 -1.69 -16.53 34.77
N ARG A 753 -1.54 -17.46 35.71
CA ARG A 753 -1.29 -17.19 37.13
C ARG A 753 0.16 -17.56 37.48
N LYS A 754 0.79 -16.77 38.35
CA LYS A 754 2.09 -17.03 38.96
C LYS A 754 1.90 -17.47 40.40
N VAL A 755 2.53 -18.57 40.78
CA VAL A 755 2.40 -19.23 42.08
C VAL A 755 3.78 -19.40 42.73
N THR A 756 3.87 -19.21 44.05
CA THR A 756 5.09 -19.49 44.82
C THR A 756 5.09 -20.92 45.37
N PRO A 757 6.26 -21.51 45.71
CA PRO A 757 6.34 -22.83 46.35
C PRO A 757 5.64 -22.95 47.73
N ALA A 758 5.19 -21.81 48.28
CA ALA A 758 4.41 -21.67 49.51
C ALA A 758 2.90 -21.40 49.27
N GLY A 759 2.44 -21.43 48.01
CA GLY A 759 1.01 -21.35 47.68
C GLY A 759 0.44 -19.94 47.55
N ALA A 760 1.26 -18.90 47.47
CA ALA A 760 0.79 -17.54 47.15
C ALA A 760 0.58 -17.40 45.63
N VAL A 761 -0.59 -16.96 45.20
CA VAL A 761 -1.09 -16.90 43.82
C VAL A 761 -1.33 -15.45 43.40
N THR A 762 -0.86 -15.09 42.21
CA THR A 762 -1.04 -13.78 41.59
C THR A 762 -1.38 -13.91 40.10
N THR A 763 -2.18 -12.99 39.55
CA THR A 763 -2.44 -12.91 38.11
C THR A 763 -1.21 -12.34 37.41
N LEU A 764 -0.60 -13.11 36.50
CA LEU A 764 0.53 -12.64 35.70
C LEU A 764 0.04 -11.91 34.44
N ALA A 765 -0.90 -12.52 33.71
CA ALA A 765 -1.46 -11.98 32.48
C ALA A 765 -2.89 -12.47 32.22
N GLY A 766 -3.61 -11.77 31.34
CA GLY A 766 -5.01 -12.06 31.01
C GLY A 766 -6.02 -11.18 31.75
N VAL A 767 -7.29 -11.26 31.33
CA VAL A 767 -8.43 -10.55 31.94
C VAL A 767 -9.52 -11.57 32.27
N VAL A 768 -10.03 -11.51 33.50
CA VAL A 768 -11.03 -12.44 34.04
C VAL A 768 -12.26 -12.50 33.12
N ALA A 769 -12.58 -13.70 32.64
CA ALA A 769 -13.78 -13.99 31.84
C ALA A 769 -13.92 -13.20 30.52
N VAL A 770 -12.85 -12.55 30.04
CA VAL A 770 -12.78 -11.96 28.70
C VAL A 770 -11.92 -12.88 27.84
N SER A 771 -12.51 -13.49 26.81
CA SER A 771 -11.75 -14.24 25.81
C SER A 771 -11.29 -13.34 24.67
N GLY A 772 -10.11 -13.63 24.12
CA GLY A 772 -9.54 -12.92 22.99
C GLY A 772 -8.08 -13.29 22.78
N TRP A 773 -7.41 -12.72 21.78
CA TRP A 773 -6.03 -13.02 21.41
C TRP A 773 -5.09 -11.80 21.45
N GLN A 774 -5.58 -10.65 21.94
CA GLN A 774 -4.83 -9.40 21.98
C GLN A 774 -3.50 -9.55 22.73
N ASP A 775 -2.41 -9.08 22.11
CA ASP A 775 -1.09 -8.94 22.71
C ASP A 775 -0.99 -7.64 23.55
N GLY A 776 -0.12 -7.66 24.57
CA GLY A 776 -0.03 -6.58 25.55
C GLY A 776 0.73 -6.98 26.81
N THR A 777 0.82 -6.10 27.80
CA THR A 777 1.52 -6.39 29.07
C THR A 777 0.53 -6.73 30.18
N GLY A 778 0.71 -7.89 30.82
CA GLY A 778 -0.10 -8.35 31.94
C GLY A 778 -1.61 -8.39 31.62
N ARG A 779 -2.40 -7.55 32.28
CA ARG A 779 -3.86 -7.43 32.07
C ARG A 779 -4.24 -6.69 30.77
N GLY A 780 -3.27 -6.18 30.02
CA GLY A 780 -3.48 -5.66 28.66
C GLY A 780 -3.48 -6.73 27.57
N ALA A 781 -3.16 -7.99 27.92
CA ALA A 781 -3.25 -9.14 27.01
C ALA A 781 -4.50 -9.98 27.30
N LEU A 782 -5.01 -10.65 26.26
CA LEU A 782 -6.14 -11.58 26.32
C LEU A 782 -5.72 -12.99 25.87
N PHE A 783 -6.38 -14.01 26.40
CA PHE A 783 -6.25 -15.43 26.03
C PHE A 783 -7.64 -16.04 25.79
N ASN A 784 -7.70 -17.24 25.23
CA ASN A 784 -8.95 -18.01 25.13
C ASN A 784 -8.69 -19.48 25.47
N GLN A 785 -9.11 -19.91 26.66
CA GLN A 785 -8.88 -21.26 27.19
C GLN A 785 -7.40 -21.71 27.07
N PRO A 786 -6.43 -20.97 27.65
CA PRO A 786 -5.03 -21.34 27.56
C PRO A 786 -4.78 -22.74 28.16
N GLY A 787 -4.15 -23.60 27.37
CA GLY A 787 -3.76 -24.97 27.71
C GLY A 787 -2.38 -25.03 28.35
N GLY A 788 -1.54 -25.94 27.89
CA GLY A 788 -0.23 -26.21 28.46
C GLY A 788 0.77 -25.05 28.40
N LEU A 789 1.79 -25.16 29.25
CA LEU A 789 2.79 -24.13 29.52
C LEU A 789 4.19 -24.74 29.53
N ALA A 790 5.17 -23.99 29.02
CA ALA A 790 6.59 -24.32 29.17
C ALA A 790 7.42 -23.06 29.49
N THR A 791 8.63 -23.22 30.01
CA THR A 791 9.56 -22.10 30.26
C THR A 791 10.94 -22.37 29.70
N ASP A 792 11.57 -21.35 29.11
CA ASP A 792 13.00 -21.41 28.76
C ASP A 792 13.89 -21.05 29.96
N SER A 793 15.21 -21.20 29.79
CA SER A 793 16.23 -20.87 30.81
C SER A 793 16.44 -19.36 31.04
N ALA A 794 15.82 -18.51 30.23
CA ALA A 794 15.81 -17.05 30.39
C ALA A 794 14.56 -16.55 31.15
N GLY A 795 13.69 -17.46 31.59
CA GLY A 795 12.47 -17.14 32.33
C GLY A 795 11.30 -16.68 31.46
N ASN A 796 11.37 -16.83 30.14
CA ASN A 796 10.18 -16.64 29.31
C ASN A 796 9.24 -17.83 29.47
N ILE A 797 7.94 -17.57 29.44
CA ILE A 797 6.88 -18.57 29.46
C ILE A 797 6.28 -18.67 28.07
N TYR A 798 6.06 -19.89 27.59
CA TYR A 798 5.38 -20.18 26.34
C TYR A 798 4.01 -20.77 26.66
N VAL A 799 2.98 -20.32 25.94
CA VAL A 799 1.57 -20.64 26.22
C VAL A 799 0.92 -21.23 24.97
N ALA A 800 0.33 -22.42 25.09
CA ALA A 800 -0.61 -22.91 24.10
C ALA A 800 -1.96 -22.20 24.31
N ASP A 801 -2.30 -21.23 23.48
CA ASP A 801 -3.54 -20.45 23.60
C ASP A 801 -4.65 -21.18 22.84
N THR A 802 -5.06 -22.32 23.40
CA THR A 802 -5.74 -23.43 22.71
C THR A 802 -7.00 -23.00 21.97
N GLY A 803 -7.85 -22.17 22.59
CA GLY A 803 -9.09 -21.66 21.98
C GLY A 803 -8.87 -20.57 20.93
N ASN A 804 -7.65 -20.06 20.75
CA ASN A 804 -7.28 -19.12 19.69
C ASN A 804 -6.50 -19.76 18.53
N SER A 805 -6.05 -21.02 18.67
CA SER A 805 -5.16 -21.72 17.73
C SER A 805 -3.80 -21.04 17.49
N VAL A 806 -3.21 -20.46 18.54
CA VAL A 806 -1.89 -19.80 18.48
C VAL A 806 -0.98 -20.20 19.64
N VAL A 807 0.33 -19.97 19.47
CA VAL A 807 1.32 -20.06 20.55
C VAL A 807 1.76 -18.65 20.93
N ARG A 808 1.68 -18.32 22.21
CA ARG A 808 2.06 -17.01 22.77
C ARG A 808 3.36 -17.14 23.57
N LYS A 809 4.14 -16.07 23.65
CA LYS A 809 5.32 -15.94 24.51
C LYS A 809 5.08 -14.81 25.52
N ILE A 810 5.42 -15.05 26.78
CA ILE A 810 5.39 -14.06 27.87
C ILE A 810 6.83 -13.88 28.36
N THR A 811 7.32 -12.64 28.40
CA THR A 811 8.65 -12.32 28.94
C THR A 811 8.65 -12.28 30.48
N PRO A 812 9.81 -12.32 31.16
CA PRO A 812 9.91 -12.08 32.60
C PRO A 812 9.28 -10.75 33.08
N ALA A 813 9.14 -9.76 32.18
CA ALA A 813 8.48 -8.49 32.45
C ALA A 813 6.95 -8.52 32.28
N GLY A 814 6.35 -9.67 31.94
CA GLY A 814 4.91 -9.82 31.75
C GLY A 814 4.39 -9.35 30.39
N VAL A 815 5.27 -9.05 29.43
CA VAL A 815 4.88 -8.69 28.05
C VAL A 815 4.50 -9.96 27.29
N VAL A 816 3.25 -10.03 26.82
CA VAL A 816 2.69 -11.12 26.01
C VAL A 816 2.73 -10.75 24.53
N THR A 817 3.31 -11.62 23.70
CA THR A 817 3.35 -11.51 22.25
C THR A 817 2.97 -12.84 21.59
N THR A 818 2.29 -12.80 20.45
CA THR A 818 2.06 -13.98 19.61
C THR A 818 3.37 -14.41 18.97
N LEU A 819 3.77 -15.67 19.21
CA LEU A 819 5.01 -16.24 18.67
C LEU A 819 4.78 -16.85 17.28
N ALA A 820 3.70 -17.61 17.13
CA ALA A 820 3.27 -18.20 15.88
C ALA A 820 1.79 -18.60 15.92
N GLY A 821 1.20 -18.82 14.74
CA GLY A 821 -0.23 -19.10 14.58
C GLY A 821 -1.00 -17.87 14.11
N LEU A 822 -2.14 -18.10 13.46
CA LEU A 822 -3.09 -17.06 13.06
C LEU A 822 -4.38 -17.21 13.88
N SER A 823 -4.67 -16.22 14.71
CA SER A 823 -5.84 -16.24 15.60
C SER A 823 -7.14 -16.51 14.83
N THR A 824 -7.97 -17.41 15.36
CA THR A 824 -9.25 -17.85 14.77
C THR A 824 -9.16 -18.69 13.49
N VAL A 825 -7.96 -18.91 12.93
CA VAL A 825 -7.74 -19.81 11.78
C VAL A 825 -7.16 -21.14 12.27
N GLY A 826 -8.03 -22.15 12.37
CA GLY A 826 -7.62 -23.52 12.64
C GLY A 826 -7.13 -24.24 11.38
N GLY A 827 -6.02 -24.96 11.47
CA GLY A 827 -5.54 -25.81 10.38
C GLY A 827 -4.09 -26.27 10.57
N LEU A 828 -3.58 -27.09 9.64
CA LEU A 828 -2.20 -27.58 9.62
C LEU A 828 -1.44 -26.93 8.48
N LYS A 829 -0.63 -25.91 8.79
CA LYS A 829 0.20 -25.19 7.81
C LYS A 829 1.53 -24.77 8.43
N ASP A 830 2.63 -25.06 7.75
CA ASP A 830 3.99 -24.60 8.11
C ASP A 830 4.28 -23.21 7.53
N GLY A 831 5.21 -22.46 8.14
CA GLY A 831 5.50 -21.06 7.80
C GLY A 831 6.17 -20.32 8.97
N THR A 832 6.36 -19.00 8.86
CA THR A 832 6.95 -18.19 9.92
C THR A 832 5.88 -17.36 10.65
N GLY A 833 5.89 -17.37 11.99
CA GLY A 833 4.98 -16.56 12.79
C GLY A 833 3.50 -16.82 12.46
N SER A 834 2.79 -15.79 11.99
CA SER A 834 1.37 -15.85 11.60
C SER A 834 1.09 -16.50 10.25
N GLU A 835 2.12 -16.82 9.45
CA GLU A 835 1.94 -17.61 8.22
C GLU A 835 1.57 -19.06 8.51
N ALA A 836 2.06 -19.59 9.63
CA ALA A 836 1.78 -20.94 10.11
C ALA A 836 0.43 -21.01 10.84
N TRP A 837 -0.24 -22.15 10.76
CA TRP A 837 -1.51 -22.40 11.44
C TRP A 837 -1.39 -23.61 12.36
N PHE A 838 -2.16 -23.61 13.45
CA PHE A 838 -2.34 -24.71 14.40
C PHE A 838 -3.84 -25.03 14.52
N ASN A 839 -4.19 -26.14 15.19
CA ASN A 839 -5.59 -26.44 15.51
C ASN A 839 -5.68 -26.98 16.94
N GLN A 840 -6.22 -26.17 17.85
CA GLN A 840 -6.33 -26.50 19.28
C GLN A 840 -5.01 -27.08 19.86
N PRO A 841 -3.89 -26.35 19.80
CA PRO A 841 -2.65 -26.80 20.42
C PRO A 841 -2.87 -26.91 21.93
N ARG A 842 -2.58 -28.07 22.54
CA ARG A 842 -2.93 -28.34 23.96
C ARG A 842 -1.75 -28.25 24.92
N ASP A 843 -0.52 -28.41 24.45
CA ASP A 843 0.67 -28.37 25.32
C ASP A 843 1.97 -28.06 24.56
N LEU A 844 3.01 -27.70 25.32
CA LEU A 844 4.30 -27.23 24.84
C LEU A 844 5.47 -27.86 25.62
N ALA A 845 6.61 -28.05 24.96
CA ALA A 845 7.90 -28.27 25.62
C ALA A 845 8.99 -27.39 24.97
N VAL A 846 10.02 -27.00 25.74
CA VAL A 846 11.14 -26.19 25.22
C VAL A 846 12.46 -26.95 25.41
N ASP A 847 13.27 -27.07 24.35
CA ASP A 847 14.60 -27.68 24.44
C ASP A 847 15.71 -26.68 24.86
N THR A 848 16.90 -27.20 25.16
CA THR A 848 18.06 -26.41 25.58
C THR A 848 18.61 -25.47 24.51
N ALA A 849 18.15 -25.58 23.26
CA ALA A 849 18.45 -24.63 22.17
C ALA A 849 17.30 -23.61 21.95
N GLY A 850 16.29 -23.60 22.83
CA GLY A 850 15.17 -22.64 22.79
C GLY A 850 14.11 -22.96 21.73
N ASN A 851 14.11 -24.15 21.14
CA ASN A 851 13.02 -24.56 20.25
C ASN A 851 11.79 -24.95 21.07
N VAL A 852 10.61 -24.53 20.62
CA VAL A 852 9.32 -24.92 21.22
C VAL A 852 8.72 -26.06 20.41
N TYR A 853 8.42 -27.18 21.05
CA TYR A 853 7.65 -28.27 20.46
C TYR A 853 6.20 -28.16 20.93
N VAL A 854 5.25 -28.47 20.04
CA VAL A 854 3.82 -28.24 20.23
C VAL A 854 3.04 -29.54 20.03
N ALA A 855 2.18 -29.89 20.99
CA ALA A 855 1.11 -30.87 20.80
C ALA A 855 -0.06 -30.19 20.08
N ASP A 856 -0.05 -30.27 18.75
CA ASP A 856 -1.03 -29.66 17.86
C ASP A 856 -2.21 -30.63 17.67
N THR A 857 -2.96 -30.81 18.76
CA THR A 857 -3.86 -31.96 18.97
C THR A 857 -4.96 -32.07 17.93
N GLY A 858 -5.56 -30.94 17.52
CA GLY A 858 -6.61 -30.89 16.49
C GLY A 858 -6.09 -31.17 15.07
N ASN A 859 -4.78 -31.37 14.90
CA ASN A 859 -4.13 -31.79 13.66
C ASN A 859 -3.45 -33.17 13.79
N ALA A 860 -3.56 -33.84 14.94
CA ALA A 860 -2.77 -35.03 15.34
C ALA A 860 -1.26 -34.91 15.06
N ALA A 861 -0.71 -33.69 15.20
CA ALA A 861 0.65 -33.37 14.80
C ALA A 861 1.53 -32.97 15.99
N ILE A 862 2.82 -33.25 15.88
CA ILE A 862 3.85 -32.58 16.68
C ILE A 862 4.52 -31.54 15.79
N ARG A 863 4.51 -30.29 16.23
CA ARG A 863 5.12 -29.16 15.50
C ARG A 863 6.35 -28.68 16.24
N LYS A 864 7.31 -28.10 15.53
CA LYS A 864 8.50 -27.47 16.08
C LYS A 864 8.59 -26.02 15.63
N ILE A 865 8.65 -25.09 16.58
CA ILE A 865 8.92 -23.66 16.40
C ILE A 865 10.38 -23.42 16.78
N THR A 866 11.15 -22.82 15.88
CA THR A 866 12.53 -22.39 16.16
C THR A 866 12.56 -21.06 16.93
N PRO A 867 13.70 -20.67 17.55
CA PRO A 867 13.86 -19.31 18.12
C PRO A 867 13.60 -18.15 17.14
N ALA A 868 13.66 -18.41 15.82
CA ALA A 868 13.36 -17.45 14.76
C ALA A 868 11.86 -17.42 14.36
N GLY A 869 10.97 -18.13 15.06
CA GLY A 869 9.53 -18.16 14.78
C GLY A 869 9.11 -19.04 13.59
N VAL A 870 10.06 -19.73 12.93
CA VAL A 870 9.75 -20.69 11.85
C VAL A 870 9.12 -21.95 12.44
N VAL A 871 7.91 -22.29 12.01
CA VAL A 871 7.13 -23.46 12.40
C VAL A 871 7.28 -24.56 11.35
N THR A 872 7.55 -25.79 11.81
CA THR A 872 7.66 -26.99 10.97
C THR A 872 6.88 -28.16 11.56
N THR A 873 6.31 -28.99 10.71
CA THR A 873 5.66 -30.25 11.09
C THR A 873 6.71 -31.35 11.21
N MET A 874 6.74 -32.07 12.33
CA MET A 874 7.70 -33.16 12.50
C MET A 874 7.30 -34.35 11.63
N ASN A 875 8.14 -34.68 10.64
CA ASN A 875 7.98 -35.88 9.83
C ASN A 875 8.30 -37.13 10.66
N LEU A 876 7.30 -37.59 11.40
CA LEU A 876 7.36 -38.76 12.27
C LEU A 876 7.27 -40.06 11.47
N SER A 877 7.97 -41.09 11.95
CA SER A 877 7.97 -42.42 11.35
C SER A 877 8.24 -43.47 12.42
N LEU A 878 7.76 -44.70 12.24
CA LEU A 878 7.99 -45.76 13.23
C LEU A 878 9.49 -46.05 13.40
N ALA A 879 9.91 -46.28 14.65
CA ALA A 879 11.15 -46.97 14.92
C ALA A 879 11.07 -48.39 14.33
N ALA A 880 12.16 -48.87 13.74
CA ALA A 880 12.23 -50.26 13.31
C ALA A 880 12.03 -51.16 14.54
N SER A 881 11.10 -52.12 14.46
CA SER A 881 10.89 -53.09 15.52
C SER A 881 12.19 -53.88 15.71
N GLY A 882 12.73 -53.83 16.92
CA GLY A 882 13.95 -54.54 17.26
C GLY A 882 13.71 -56.04 17.17
N SER A 883 14.10 -56.65 16.06
CA SER A 883 14.11 -58.11 15.92
C SER A 883 15.01 -58.68 17.01
N THR A 884 14.41 -59.31 18.01
CA THR A 884 15.13 -60.05 19.04
C THR A 884 15.75 -61.26 18.37
N GLY A 885 17.01 -61.10 17.92
CA GLY A 885 17.73 -62.06 17.10
C GLY A 885 17.91 -63.41 17.79
N GLY A 886 16.94 -64.31 17.58
CA GLY A 886 17.09 -65.73 17.92
C GLY A 886 18.25 -66.31 17.13
N THR A 887 19.29 -66.76 17.82
CA THR A 887 20.53 -67.25 17.19
C THR A 887 20.31 -68.63 16.58
N SER A 888 19.98 -68.68 15.28
CA SER A 888 20.06 -69.89 14.45
C SER A 888 21.27 -69.80 13.51
N SER A 889 22.24 -70.70 13.68
CA SER A 889 23.49 -70.72 12.93
C SER A 889 23.38 -71.41 11.56
N GLY A 890 24.04 -70.84 10.55
CA GLY A 890 24.16 -71.39 9.18
C GLY A 890 23.23 -70.70 8.18
N GLY A 891 23.62 -70.47 6.93
CA GLY A 891 24.92 -70.70 6.28
C GLY A 891 25.04 -69.87 4.99
N SER A 892 26.26 -69.70 4.45
CA SER A 892 26.52 -68.82 3.31
C SER A 892 26.09 -69.42 1.96
N SER A 893 25.45 -68.62 1.09
CA SER A 893 25.79 -68.51 -0.34
C SER A 893 24.80 -67.61 -1.12
N GLY A 894 25.21 -67.16 -2.32
CA GLY A 894 24.29 -66.78 -3.40
C GLY A 894 23.88 -65.29 -3.46
N GLY A 895 24.48 -64.53 -4.37
CA GLY A 895 23.91 -63.27 -4.85
C GLY A 895 22.95 -63.50 -6.03
N GLY A 896 22.01 -62.57 -6.25
CA GLY A 896 21.05 -62.67 -7.35
C GLY A 896 20.34 -61.35 -7.62
N THR A 897 20.85 -60.57 -8.58
CA THR A 897 20.20 -59.33 -9.04
C THR A 897 19.12 -59.65 -10.06
N THR A 898 17.86 -59.41 -9.74
CA THR A 898 16.73 -59.59 -10.68
C THR A 898 15.93 -58.31 -10.87
N THR A 899 16.16 -57.65 -12.00
CA THR A 899 15.24 -56.67 -12.58
C THR A 899 13.90 -57.32 -12.88
N THR A 900 12.78 -56.69 -12.51
CA THR A 900 11.45 -57.08 -13.00
C THR A 900 10.90 -55.96 -13.87
N THR A 901 10.60 -56.30 -15.13
CA THR A 901 10.00 -55.40 -16.12
C THR A 901 8.53 -55.15 -15.83
N VAL A 902 8.06 -53.92 -16.08
CA VAL A 902 6.63 -53.61 -16.10
C VAL A 902 6.04 -54.06 -17.44
N ALA A 903 4.95 -54.82 -17.39
CA ALA A 903 4.14 -55.20 -18.53
C ALA A 903 2.68 -54.76 -18.32
N THR A 904 2.03 -54.27 -19.37
CA THR A 904 0.69 -53.67 -19.34
C THR A 904 -0.41 -54.68 -19.67
N GLY A 905 -1.57 -54.63 -19.00
CA GLY A 905 -2.74 -55.39 -19.48
C GLY A 905 -3.95 -55.49 -18.53
N ILE A 906 -4.88 -54.52 -18.66
CA ILE A 906 -6.35 -54.62 -18.48
C ILE A 906 -6.99 -55.97 -18.04
N GLY A 907 -7.91 -55.93 -17.05
CA GLY A 907 -9.00 -56.91 -16.97
C GLY A 907 -9.71 -57.14 -15.62
N GLY A 908 -10.94 -56.60 -15.47
CA GLY A 908 -12.09 -57.25 -14.82
C GLY A 908 -12.00 -57.70 -13.34
N GLY A 909 -12.76 -57.03 -12.47
CA GLY A 909 -12.82 -57.29 -11.03
C GLY A 909 -13.23 -58.71 -10.58
N GLY A 910 -12.72 -59.09 -9.41
CA GLY A 910 -13.08 -60.33 -8.71
C GLY A 910 -12.40 -60.45 -7.35
N GLY A 911 -13.12 -60.15 -6.27
CA GLY A 911 -12.68 -60.40 -4.90
C GLY A 911 -13.84 -60.22 -3.92
N GLY A 912 -14.05 -61.08 -2.92
CA GLY A 912 -13.25 -62.24 -2.53
C GLY A 912 -13.26 -62.35 -1.01
N GLY A 913 -13.98 -63.33 -0.45
CA GLY A 913 -14.23 -63.39 0.99
C GLY A 913 -12.98 -63.75 1.82
N GLY A 914 -12.78 -63.06 2.94
CA GLY A 914 -11.81 -63.47 3.96
C GLY A 914 -12.35 -64.59 4.84
N ALA A 915 -11.54 -65.64 5.07
CA ALA A 915 -11.86 -66.71 6.00
C ALA A 915 -11.44 -66.33 7.44
N PRO A 916 -12.31 -66.50 8.47
CA PRO A 916 -11.98 -66.17 9.86
C PRO A 916 -11.13 -67.26 10.54
N SER A 917 -10.38 -66.88 11.57
CA SER A 917 -9.48 -67.76 12.31
C SER A 917 -10.17 -68.74 13.27
N LEU A 918 -9.49 -69.86 13.57
CA LEU A 918 -10.05 -71.03 14.28
C LEU A 918 -10.62 -70.77 15.69
N TRP A 919 -10.27 -69.68 16.37
CA TRP A 919 -10.89 -69.31 17.65
C TRP A 919 -12.36 -68.89 17.53
N PHE A 920 -12.82 -68.48 16.33
CA PHE A 920 -14.21 -68.06 16.10
C PHE A 920 -15.20 -69.24 16.01
N LEU A 921 -14.71 -70.44 15.68
CA LEU A 921 -15.54 -71.65 15.55
C LEU A 921 -15.97 -72.25 16.89
N GLY A 922 -15.18 -72.06 17.95
CA GLY A 922 -15.51 -72.59 19.28
C GLY A 922 -16.73 -71.92 19.94
N LEU A 923 -16.89 -70.60 19.75
CA LEU A 923 -17.97 -69.84 20.40
C LEU A 923 -19.35 -70.09 19.76
N LEU A 924 -19.38 -70.38 18.46
CA LEU A 924 -20.64 -70.57 17.72
C LEU A 924 -21.39 -71.85 18.13
N SER A 925 -20.66 -72.89 18.54
CA SER A 925 -21.22 -74.15 19.06
C SER A 925 -22.02 -73.96 20.35
N ALA A 926 -21.61 -73.05 21.22
CA ALA A 926 -22.30 -72.79 22.49
C ALA A 926 -23.63 -72.03 22.31
N LEU A 927 -23.72 -71.17 21.30
CA LEU A 927 -24.88 -70.28 21.10
C LEU A 927 -26.03 -70.92 20.31
N LEU A 928 -25.81 -72.01 19.57
CA LEU A 928 -26.92 -72.81 19.03
C LEU A 928 -27.60 -73.67 20.11
N GLY A 929 -26.86 -74.17 21.09
CA GLY A 929 -27.42 -75.02 22.16
C GLY A 929 -28.45 -74.30 23.04
N LEU A 930 -28.21 -73.03 23.37
CA LEU A 930 -29.08 -72.24 24.26
C LEU A 930 -30.38 -71.75 23.61
N ARG A 931 -30.58 -71.91 22.29
CA ARG A 931 -31.81 -71.47 21.62
C ARG A 931 -32.93 -72.53 21.58
N VAL A 932 -32.66 -73.75 22.07
CA VAL A 932 -33.66 -74.83 22.15
C VAL A 932 -34.42 -74.84 23.48
N ILE A 933 -33.83 -74.31 24.57
CA ILE A 933 -34.40 -74.37 25.92
C ILE A 933 -35.13 -73.06 26.33
N ARG A 934 -36.06 -72.59 25.49
CA ARG A 934 -37.18 -71.75 26.00
C ARG A 934 -38.48 -71.79 25.18
N ILE A 935 -38.89 -72.99 24.76
CA ILE A 935 -40.31 -73.31 24.57
C ILE A 935 -40.64 -74.45 25.54
N ARG A 936 -41.62 -74.24 26.44
CA ARG A 936 -42.05 -75.12 27.55
C ARG A 936 -41.06 -75.32 28.71
N ARG A 937 -40.82 -74.27 29.49
CA ARG A 937 -41.30 -74.18 30.90
C ARG A 937 -41.20 -72.74 31.40
#